data_AF-A0AAF3EWJ3-F1
#
_entry.id   AF-A0AAF3EWJ3-F1
#
_cell.length_a   1.000
_cell.length_b   1.000
_cell.length_c   1.000
_cell.angle_alpha   90.00
_cell.angle_beta   90.00
_cell.angle_gamma   90.00
#
_symmetry.space_group_name_H-M   'P 1'
#
loop_
_entity.id
_entity.type
_entity.pdbx_description
1 polymer ?
#
loop_
_entity_poly.entity_id
_entity_poly.type
_entity_poly.pdbx_seq_one_letter_code
_entity_poly.pdbx_strand_id
1 'polypeptide(L)'
;MVKWSTSIFLSLLFLCAVSITAKSIETPRDQREITEENSQNRVVSYEKTTISNRVDPPQPPTSSDPINYTQPDEGAHYVCNEKSAPGRENIYCKGKLLEAVMAKSLYSDSKTFVDRPIKQNKTGPSVYTDFLARFPEDIHEIDPIQLRTFVDENFDKEGQELNECFLDDWSPEPQGLIGIADTTLRKFAFELNKIWKELCRVVDEKVKDEPERYSLLYVPNRFIAPGGRFREFYYWDAYWIIRGLLASNMYETSKAMILNFKHIVDEIGFVPNGGRVYYLQRSQPPLFAAMVYEHYAATLDLALVKEVLPSIEKELAFWKNNRSAEVNIEGKSYDMLQYRTPSNVPRPESFREDVAIASQFHELSRKRQFWQDIASAAESGWDFSSRWFADSQNLSSIETTNIIPVDLNAFYCYNLNILGYLHGELGNITSELHWMQEYIEFRDKFRRVFYVPGSKGWYDYNLRTREHNLHFYPSMAVPLFTGCYDRLATRDANQLYDQMSDMGAFNFVGGIPTSLERTSNQQWDFPNGWSPLNHMVIEGLRKSGNPRMQRKAFDLAEKWVLSNYRVFVADRAMWEKYNVASGAPRGGGGGEYEVQAGFGWTNGVILDLLSTYGDRMHFDELLFNNPRSKDKSPTTFTVFSDDAYTSSKPSYQFLLSILSLICYKLF
;
A
#
# COMPACT_ATOMS: atom_id res chain seq x y z
N MET A 1 -37.03 -40.23 -12.26
CA MET A 1 -38.11 -40.97 -11.58
C MET A 1 -39.12 -39.99 -11.01
N VAL A 2 -40.40 -40.19 -11.35
CA VAL A 2 -41.62 -39.80 -10.62
C VAL A 2 -41.95 -38.29 -10.39
N LYS A 3 -43.12 -37.94 -10.92
CA LYS A 3 -44.02 -36.78 -10.74
C LYS A 3 -44.03 -36.05 -9.39
N TRP A 4 -44.11 -34.72 -9.44
CA TRP A 4 -44.94 -33.79 -8.62
C TRP A 4 -45.00 -32.46 -9.40
N SER A 5 -45.94 -31.51 -9.28
CA SER A 5 -47.34 -31.44 -8.87
C SER A 5 -47.78 -30.01 -9.22
N THR A 6 -48.94 -29.86 -9.83
CA THR A 6 -49.65 -28.60 -10.09
C THR A 6 -49.95 -27.84 -8.80
N SER A 7 -49.28 -26.71 -8.53
CA SER A 7 -49.70 -25.76 -7.49
C SER A 7 -49.07 -24.35 -7.57
N ILE A 8 -48.72 -23.86 -8.77
CA ILE A 8 -48.11 -22.52 -8.95
C ILE A 8 -48.98 -21.58 -9.82
N PHE A 9 -50.13 -22.07 -10.30
CA PHE A 9 -51.01 -21.28 -11.19
C PHE A 9 -52.19 -20.58 -10.48
N LEU A 10 -52.25 -20.56 -9.15
CA LEU A 10 -53.37 -19.95 -8.41
C LEU A 10 -52.99 -18.90 -7.35
N SER A 11 -51.74 -18.44 -7.30
CA SER A 11 -51.29 -17.44 -6.31
C SER A 11 -50.90 -16.09 -6.91
N LEU A 12 -51.20 -15.85 -8.19
CA LEU A 12 -50.82 -14.64 -8.94
C LEU A 12 -52.01 -13.77 -9.38
N LEU A 13 -53.20 -14.02 -8.84
CA LEU A 13 -54.45 -13.33 -9.24
C LEU A 13 -55.29 -12.80 -8.08
N PHE A 14 -54.70 -12.67 -6.88
CA PHE A 14 -55.36 -12.10 -5.72
C PHE A 14 -54.35 -11.22 -4.96
N LEU A 15 -54.26 -9.94 -5.33
CA LEU A 15 -53.86 -8.79 -4.50
C LEU A 15 -53.53 -7.58 -5.40
N CYS A 16 -54.55 -7.06 -6.09
CA CYS A 16 -54.55 -5.72 -6.66
C CYS A 16 -56.00 -5.22 -6.73
N ALA A 17 -56.51 -4.70 -5.61
CA ALA A 17 -57.57 -3.69 -5.52
C ALA A 17 -57.92 -3.40 -4.04
N VAL A 18 -58.35 -2.16 -3.77
CA VAL A 18 -58.88 -1.58 -2.51
C VAL A 18 -57.80 -0.91 -1.63
N SER A 19 -57.85 0.36 -1.20
CA SER A 19 -58.59 1.58 -1.57
C SER A 19 -57.96 2.76 -0.81
N ILE A 20 -58.14 3.95 -1.37
CA ILE A 20 -57.82 5.32 -0.94
C ILE A 20 -58.35 5.70 0.47
N THR A 21 -57.62 6.52 1.25
CA THR A 21 -58.14 7.75 1.92
C THR A 21 -57.07 8.63 2.62
N ALA A 22 -57.01 9.89 2.15
CA ALA A 22 -56.83 11.19 2.84
C ALA A 22 -55.80 11.40 3.98
N LYS A 23 -54.89 12.39 3.82
CA LYS A 23 -55.06 13.78 4.31
C LYS A 23 -53.84 14.68 3.98
N SER A 24 -54.14 15.87 3.51
CA SER A 24 -53.25 17.01 3.29
C SER A 24 -53.00 17.80 4.58
N ILE A 25 -51.77 18.28 4.77
CA ILE A 25 -51.42 19.42 5.65
C ILE A 25 -50.40 20.27 4.90
N GLU A 26 -50.68 21.57 4.83
CA GLU A 26 -49.96 22.62 4.12
C GLU A 26 -48.98 23.41 5.02
N THR A 27 -47.84 23.79 4.42
CA THR A 27 -47.04 25.05 4.60
C THR A 27 -46.20 25.29 5.89
N PRO A 28 -45.19 26.20 5.88
CA PRO A 28 -44.70 27.09 4.81
C PRO A 28 -43.18 27.09 4.52
N ARG A 29 -42.87 27.81 3.42
CA ARG A 29 -41.58 28.31 2.92
C ARG A 29 -40.69 28.97 3.97
N ASP A 30 -39.39 28.91 3.75
CA ASP A 30 -38.50 30.03 4.04
C ASP A 30 -37.51 30.22 2.87
N GLN A 31 -37.71 31.32 2.15
CA GLN A 31 -36.81 31.83 1.11
C GLN A 31 -35.84 32.80 1.79
N ARG A 32 -34.54 32.58 1.63
CA ARG A 32 -33.55 33.65 1.80
C ARG A 32 -32.81 33.86 0.49
N GLU A 33 -33.13 34.97 -0.15
CA GLU A 33 -32.35 35.64 -1.17
C GLU A 33 -30.95 35.94 -0.62
N ILE A 34 -29.92 35.64 -1.41
CA ILE A 34 -28.65 36.35 -1.34
C ILE A 34 -28.37 36.85 -2.75
N THR A 35 -28.30 38.17 -2.82
CA THR A 35 -28.10 39.05 -3.96
C THR A 35 -26.75 38.81 -4.65
N GLU A 36 -26.79 38.71 -5.98
CA GLU A 36 -25.65 38.91 -6.88
C GLU A 36 -25.20 40.37 -6.84
N GLU A 37 -23.90 40.61 -6.69
CA GLU A 37 -23.30 41.90 -7.02
C GLU A 37 -22.10 41.71 -7.96
N ASN A 38 -22.05 42.61 -8.93
CA ASN A 38 -21.35 42.50 -10.20
C ASN A 38 -19.86 42.86 -10.12
N SER A 39 -19.08 42.05 -10.83
CA SER A 39 -17.89 42.36 -11.64
C SER A 39 -17.15 43.70 -11.49
N GLN A 40 -15.82 43.62 -11.35
CA GLN A 40 -14.91 44.48 -12.11
C GLN A 40 -13.52 43.85 -12.33
N ASN A 41 -13.10 43.90 -13.59
CA ASN A 41 -11.82 43.46 -14.15
C ASN A 41 -10.60 44.07 -13.46
N ARG A 42 -9.63 43.23 -13.10
CA ARG A 42 -8.20 43.61 -13.05
C ARG A 42 -7.33 42.48 -13.59
N VAL A 43 -6.71 42.77 -14.73
CA VAL A 43 -5.59 42.01 -15.30
C VAL A 43 -4.39 42.19 -14.38
N VAL A 44 -3.88 41.10 -13.79
CA VAL A 44 -2.61 41.09 -13.06
C VAL A 44 -1.85 39.84 -13.48
N SER A 45 -0.63 40.07 -13.98
CA SER A 45 0.39 39.07 -14.32
C SER A 45 0.78 38.26 -13.08
N TYR A 46 0.68 36.93 -13.15
CA TYR A 46 1.08 36.04 -12.06
C TYR A 46 2.59 35.74 -12.12
N GLU A 47 3.36 36.37 -11.23
CA GLU A 47 4.65 35.83 -10.79
C GLU A 47 4.40 34.59 -9.92
N LYS A 48 5.16 33.52 -10.18
CA LYS A 48 5.18 32.28 -9.40
C LYS A 48 5.48 32.58 -7.92
N THR A 49 4.45 32.62 -7.08
CA THR A 49 4.63 32.57 -5.63
C THR A 49 4.39 31.14 -5.17
N THR A 50 5.48 30.42 -4.90
CA THR A 50 5.46 29.11 -4.25
C THR A 50 4.92 29.30 -2.84
N ILE A 51 3.68 28.88 -2.57
CA ILE A 51 3.16 28.80 -1.20
C ILE A 51 3.81 27.57 -0.56
N SER A 52 4.97 27.78 0.05
CA SER A 52 5.58 26.83 0.99
C SER A 52 4.75 26.88 2.27
N ASN A 53 3.91 25.86 2.49
CA ASN A 53 3.46 25.55 3.85
C ASN A 53 4.66 24.96 4.58
N ARG A 54 5.54 25.83 5.11
CA ARG A 54 6.56 25.43 6.09
C ARG A 54 5.82 24.90 7.32
N VAL A 55 5.88 23.59 7.51
CA VAL A 55 5.85 23.04 8.87
C VAL A 55 7.23 23.38 9.43
N ASP A 56 7.29 24.31 10.38
CA ASP A 56 8.55 24.58 11.07
C ASP A 56 9.00 23.29 11.77
N PRO A 57 10.28 22.90 11.62
CA PRO A 57 10.80 21.72 12.30
C PRO A 57 10.64 21.90 13.82
N PRO A 58 10.28 20.84 14.56
CA PRO A 58 10.18 20.90 16.01
C PRO A 58 11.52 21.40 16.59
N GLN A 59 11.43 22.37 17.50
CA GLN A 59 12.59 22.90 18.22
C GLN A 59 13.25 21.75 19.01
N PRO A 60 14.59 21.71 19.09
CA PRO A 60 15.29 20.66 19.83
C PRO A 60 14.87 20.69 21.31
N PRO A 61 14.64 19.51 21.94
CA PRO A 61 14.22 19.44 23.33
C PRO A 61 15.32 19.97 24.26
N THR A 62 14.94 20.82 25.22
CA THR A 62 15.82 21.38 26.28
C THR A 62 15.82 20.53 27.55
N SER A 63 15.58 19.22 27.45
CA SER A 63 15.41 18.31 28.61
C SER A 63 16.68 17.52 28.90
N SER A 64 17.22 17.73 30.10
CA SER A 64 18.53 17.29 30.59
C SER A 64 18.61 15.86 31.12
N ASP A 65 17.93 14.89 30.49
CA ASP A 65 18.19 13.47 30.76
C ASP A 65 18.60 12.79 29.45
N PRO A 66 19.89 12.88 29.07
CA PRO A 66 20.39 12.11 27.96
C PRO A 66 20.34 10.65 28.36
N ILE A 67 19.56 9.85 27.63
CA ILE A 67 19.90 8.44 27.53
C ILE A 67 21.30 8.46 26.95
N ASN A 68 22.28 8.12 27.76
CA ASN A 68 23.65 8.06 27.32
C ASN A 68 23.80 6.80 26.47
N TYR A 69 23.41 6.89 25.20
CA TYR A 69 23.45 5.81 24.21
C TYR A 69 24.89 5.27 23.99
N THR A 70 25.90 5.91 24.58
CA THR A 70 27.32 5.50 24.50
C THR A 70 27.72 4.38 25.48
N GLN A 71 26.88 4.03 26.47
CA GLN A 71 27.14 2.90 27.37
C GLN A 71 26.49 1.61 26.82
N PRO A 72 27.11 0.43 26.96
CA PRO A 72 26.49 -0.84 26.58
C PRO A 72 25.23 -1.06 27.44
N ASP A 73 24.07 -0.87 26.82
CA ASP A 73 22.78 -1.03 27.48
C ASP A 73 22.29 -2.48 27.28
N GLU A 74 22.29 -3.27 28.36
CA GLU A 74 22.03 -4.72 28.37
C GLU A 74 20.65 -5.16 27.81
N GLY A 75 19.75 -4.22 27.49
CA GLY A 75 18.47 -4.51 26.82
C GLY A 75 18.39 -4.09 25.34
N ALA A 76 19.44 -3.50 24.76
CA ALA A 76 19.42 -2.91 23.42
C ALA A 76 19.48 -3.93 22.28
N HIS A 77 18.41 -3.96 21.49
CA HIS A 77 18.34 -4.68 20.23
C HIS A 77 18.46 -3.68 19.08
N TYR A 78 19.67 -3.55 18.57
CA TYR A 78 19.97 -2.67 17.43
C TYR A 78 19.49 -3.26 16.11
N VAL A 79 19.27 -2.39 15.11
CA VAL A 79 18.84 -2.77 13.76
C VAL A 79 19.88 -3.57 12.98
N CYS A 80 21.13 -3.57 13.43
CA CYS A 80 22.19 -4.44 12.94
C CYS A 80 23.31 -4.54 13.99
N ASN A 81 24.22 -5.50 13.81
CA ASN A 81 25.40 -5.71 14.65
C ASN A 81 26.64 -6.07 13.80
N GLU A 82 27.78 -6.28 14.45
CA GLU A 82 29.05 -6.63 13.80
C GLU A 82 28.94 -7.90 12.94
N LYS A 83 28.07 -8.86 13.30
CA LYS A 83 27.85 -10.06 12.50
C LYS A 83 27.05 -9.77 11.22
N SER A 84 26.01 -8.95 11.31
CA SER A 84 25.12 -8.65 10.19
C SER A 84 25.64 -7.53 9.28
N ALA A 85 26.50 -6.65 9.81
CA ALA A 85 27.03 -5.49 9.10
C ALA A 85 28.47 -5.18 9.56
N PRO A 86 29.43 -6.09 9.32
CA PRO A 86 30.79 -5.99 9.85
C PRO A 86 31.49 -4.71 9.40
N GLY A 87 32.06 -3.99 10.38
CA GLY A 87 32.84 -2.78 10.13
C GLY A 87 32.01 -1.55 9.80
N ARG A 88 30.67 -1.63 9.88
CA ARG A 88 29.77 -0.52 9.53
C ARG A 88 28.60 -0.34 10.49
N GLU A 89 28.49 -1.19 11.51
CA GLU A 89 27.45 -1.14 12.53
C GLU A 89 27.53 0.12 13.40
N ASN A 90 28.73 0.58 13.77
CA ASN A 90 28.94 1.81 14.56
C ASN A 90 28.78 3.12 13.76
N ILE A 91 28.46 3.00 12.47
CA ILE A 91 28.23 4.13 11.57
C ILE A 91 26.74 4.22 11.22
N TYR A 92 26.16 3.10 10.77
CA TYR A 92 24.81 3.10 10.21
C TYR A 92 23.72 2.54 11.13
N CYS A 93 24.07 1.89 12.24
CA CYS A 93 23.09 1.20 13.10
C CYS A 93 23.11 1.65 14.55
N LYS A 94 24.25 2.11 15.05
CA LYS A 94 24.46 2.59 16.42
C LYS A 94 25.68 3.50 16.50
N GLY A 95 25.87 4.13 17.65
CA GLY A 95 27.11 4.80 18.01
C GLY A 95 27.04 6.32 17.98
N LYS A 96 28.02 6.94 18.65
CA LYS A 96 28.05 8.38 18.93
C LYS A 96 28.07 9.25 17.67
N LEU A 97 28.66 8.77 16.56
CA LEU A 97 28.68 9.50 15.29
C LEU A 97 27.28 9.66 14.72
N LEU A 98 26.51 8.57 14.67
CA LEU A 98 25.12 8.58 14.21
C LEU A 98 24.30 9.54 15.08
N GLU A 99 24.39 9.38 16.40
CA GLU A 99 23.70 10.22 17.37
C GLU A 99 24.03 11.71 17.21
N ALA A 100 25.31 12.05 17.07
CA ALA A 100 25.77 13.43 16.90
C ALA A 100 25.22 14.06 15.61
N VAL A 101 25.28 13.34 14.48
CA VAL A 101 24.76 13.85 13.20
C VAL A 101 23.26 14.13 13.28
N MET A 102 22.51 13.23 13.95
CA MET A 102 21.07 13.35 14.11
C MET A 102 20.68 14.46 15.08
N ALA A 103 21.33 14.52 16.25
CA ALA A 103 21.08 15.54 17.28
C ALA A 103 21.39 16.95 16.77
N LYS A 104 22.42 17.10 15.93
CA LYS A 104 22.81 18.39 15.32
C LYS A 104 22.02 18.74 14.06
N SER A 105 21.09 17.88 13.62
CA SER A 105 20.25 18.10 12.44
C SER A 105 21.04 18.58 11.22
N LEU A 106 22.17 17.93 10.93
CA LEU A 106 23.02 18.32 9.80
C LEU A 106 22.29 18.22 8.46
N TYR A 107 21.27 17.37 8.37
CA TYR A 107 20.43 17.23 7.21
C TYR A 107 18.96 17.41 7.59
N SER A 108 18.16 17.89 6.63
CA SER A 108 16.72 18.04 6.82
C SER A 108 16.03 16.68 6.96
N ASP A 109 16.51 15.65 6.27
CA ASP A 109 16.03 14.27 6.33
C ASP A 109 17.06 13.39 7.06
N SER A 110 16.64 12.68 8.10
CA SER A 110 17.50 11.75 8.85
C SER A 110 18.06 10.63 7.97
N LYS A 111 17.34 10.21 6.92
CA LYS A 111 17.83 9.16 6.01
C LYS A 111 19.04 9.61 5.19
N THR A 112 19.26 10.92 5.01
CA THR A 112 20.38 11.44 4.22
C THR A 112 21.71 10.90 4.71
N PHE A 113 22.02 10.99 6.01
CA PHE A 113 23.33 10.57 6.53
C PHE A 113 23.55 9.06 6.42
N VAL A 114 22.55 8.26 6.79
CA VAL A 114 22.66 6.79 6.81
C VAL A 114 22.74 6.19 5.41
N ASP A 115 22.50 6.97 4.36
CA ASP A 115 22.66 6.59 2.96
C ASP A 115 23.99 7.06 2.33
N ARG A 116 24.85 7.74 3.09
CA ARG A 116 26.14 8.23 2.56
C ARG A 116 27.20 7.15 2.68
N PRO A 117 27.83 6.74 1.57
CA PRO A 117 28.90 5.76 1.64
C PRO A 117 30.18 6.36 2.24
N ILE A 118 30.93 5.54 2.96
CA ILE A 118 32.28 5.88 3.42
C ILE A 118 33.20 5.99 2.19
N LYS A 119 34.09 6.99 2.19
CA LYS A 119 35.03 7.21 1.09
C LYS A 119 35.97 6.02 0.87
N GLN A 120 36.37 5.80 -0.38
CA GLN A 120 37.14 4.62 -0.84
C GLN A 120 38.41 4.27 -0.05
N ASN A 121 39.07 5.25 0.57
CA ASN A 121 40.32 5.03 1.31
C ASN A 121 40.10 4.94 2.84
N LYS A 122 38.87 4.70 3.29
CA LYS A 122 38.49 4.70 4.71
C LYS A 122 37.64 3.49 5.05
N THR A 123 37.67 3.08 6.31
CA THR A 123 36.87 1.98 6.85
C THR A 123 36.00 2.51 7.99
N GLY A 124 34.85 1.89 8.25
CA GLY A 124 34.00 2.33 9.36
C GLY A 124 34.71 2.36 10.71
N PRO A 125 35.57 1.37 11.08
CA PRO A 125 36.32 1.43 12.33
C PRO A 125 37.32 2.59 12.39
N SER A 126 37.99 2.90 11.28
CA SER A 126 38.96 4.02 11.26
C SER A 126 38.25 5.37 11.34
N VAL A 127 37.14 5.54 10.60
CA VAL A 127 36.28 6.73 10.67
C VAL A 127 35.71 6.90 12.07
N TYR A 128 35.19 5.84 12.68
CA TYR A 128 34.60 5.92 14.02
C TYR A 128 35.65 6.24 15.09
N THR A 129 36.85 5.66 14.99
CA THR A 129 37.96 5.96 15.91
C THR A 129 38.42 7.42 15.78
N ASP A 130 38.58 7.92 14.56
CA ASP A 130 38.93 9.32 14.29
C ASP A 130 37.85 10.28 14.82
N PHE A 131 36.57 9.93 14.65
CA PHE A 131 35.45 10.68 15.21
C PHE A 131 35.55 10.81 16.74
N LEU A 132 35.73 9.69 17.45
CA LEU A 132 35.82 9.68 18.91
C LEU A 132 37.04 10.47 19.42
N ALA A 133 38.14 10.48 18.66
CA ALA A 133 39.34 11.24 19.00
C ALA A 133 39.16 12.76 18.78
N ARG A 134 38.44 13.17 17.73
CA ARG A 134 38.20 14.59 17.40
C ARG A 134 37.09 15.22 18.24
N PHE A 135 36.11 14.43 18.65
CA PHE A 135 34.93 14.89 19.40
C PHE A 135 34.76 14.12 20.73
N PRO A 136 35.71 14.26 21.69
CA PRO A 136 35.62 13.60 22.99
C PRO A 136 34.45 14.14 23.85
N GLU A 137 34.01 15.38 23.61
CA GLU A 137 32.95 16.08 24.35
C GLU A 137 31.56 15.45 24.21
N ASP A 138 30.59 15.91 25.00
CA ASP A 138 29.21 15.44 24.88
C ASP A 138 28.60 15.81 23.52
N ILE A 139 27.68 14.99 23.00
CA ILE A 139 27.05 15.21 21.69
C ILE A 139 26.40 16.59 21.57
N HIS A 140 25.90 17.16 22.67
CA HIS A 140 25.28 18.48 22.70
C HIS A 140 26.30 19.63 22.63
N GLU A 141 27.56 19.37 22.94
CA GLU A 141 28.65 20.36 22.90
C GLU A 141 29.38 20.40 21.55
N ILE A 142 29.25 19.35 20.73
CA ILE A 142 29.87 19.27 19.40
C ILE A 142 29.47 20.45 18.51
N ASP A 143 30.44 21.13 17.92
CA ASP A 143 30.19 22.21 16.95
C ASP A 143 29.63 21.66 15.61
N PRO A 144 28.46 22.14 15.13
CA PRO A 144 27.85 21.63 13.90
C PRO A 144 28.70 21.84 12.64
N ILE A 145 29.54 22.88 12.59
CA ILE A 145 30.38 23.19 11.42
C ILE A 145 31.55 22.22 11.36
N GLN A 146 32.20 21.97 12.49
CA GLN A 146 33.26 20.96 12.61
C GLN A 146 32.71 19.55 12.33
N LEU A 147 31.53 19.21 12.85
CA LEU A 147 30.90 17.93 12.58
C LEU A 147 30.58 17.75 11.08
N ARG A 148 30.04 18.78 10.43
CA ARG A 148 29.81 18.75 8.98
C ARG A 148 31.11 18.56 8.20
N THR A 149 32.17 19.27 8.60
CA THR A 149 33.50 19.15 7.98
C THR A 149 34.02 17.72 8.11
N PHE A 150 33.87 17.12 9.30
CA PHE A 150 34.21 15.71 9.51
C PHE A 150 33.40 14.78 8.59
N VAL A 151 32.09 14.97 8.47
CA VAL A 151 31.26 14.15 7.57
C VAL A 151 31.71 14.31 6.11
N ASP A 152 31.92 15.53 5.64
CA ASP A 152 32.35 15.80 4.26
C ASP A 152 33.76 15.27 3.96
N GLU A 153 34.64 15.16 4.96
CA GLU A 153 35.96 14.53 4.85
C GLU A 153 35.89 13.00 4.76
N ASN A 154 34.87 12.36 5.34
CA ASN A 154 34.81 10.91 5.55
C ASN A 154 33.79 10.18 4.65
N PHE A 155 32.77 10.87 4.16
CA PHE A 155 31.65 10.29 3.44
C PHE A 155 31.42 10.95 2.07
N ASP A 156 31.05 10.13 1.09
CA ASP A 156 30.59 10.58 -0.23
C ASP A 156 29.11 10.99 -0.17
N LYS A 157 28.56 11.48 -1.29
CA LYS A 157 27.13 11.82 -1.35
C LYS A 157 26.29 10.56 -1.45
N GLU A 158 25.12 10.60 -0.82
CA GLU A 158 24.12 9.55 -0.90
C GLU A 158 23.75 9.24 -2.36
N GLY A 159 23.61 7.96 -2.72
CA GLY A 159 23.20 7.52 -4.06
C GLY A 159 24.32 7.34 -5.09
N GLN A 160 25.59 7.65 -4.75
CA GLN A 160 26.74 7.35 -5.64
C GLN A 160 27.06 5.86 -5.78
N GLU A 161 26.41 5.03 -4.96
CA GLU A 161 26.48 3.56 -4.95
C GLU A 161 25.53 2.90 -5.97
N LEU A 162 24.78 3.71 -6.73
CA LEU A 162 23.82 3.26 -7.73
C LEU A 162 24.14 3.84 -9.10
N ASN A 163 24.07 2.99 -10.12
CA ASN A 163 24.22 3.37 -11.51
C ASN A 163 22.85 3.38 -12.21
N GLU A 164 22.72 4.22 -13.24
CA GLU A 164 21.59 4.13 -14.17
C GLU A 164 21.60 2.77 -14.88
N CYS A 165 20.42 2.21 -15.13
CA CYS A 165 20.30 0.94 -15.83
C CYS A 165 19.79 1.10 -17.27
N PHE A 166 20.17 0.16 -18.12
CA PHE A 166 19.54 -0.05 -19.41
C PHE A 166 18.43 -1.11 -19.31
N LEU A 167 17.25 -0.77 -19.81
CA LEU A 167 16.09 -1.68 -19.91
C LEU A 167 16.00 -2.19 -21.35
N ASP A 168 16.54 -3.39 -21.58
CA ASP A 168 16.62 -4.07 -22.87
C ASP A 168 15.26 -4.53 -23.40
N ASP A 169 14.35 -4.89 -22.50
CA ASP A 169 12.98 -5.33 -22.79
C ASP A 169 11.95 -4.18 -22.80
N TRP A 170 12.39 -2.93 -22.67
CA TRP A 170 11.50 -1.77 -22.70
C TRP A 170 11.10 -1.39 -24.14
N SER A 171 9.80 -1.18 -24.35
CA SER A 171 9.24 -0.64 -25.59
C SER A 171 8.49 0.67 -25.32
N PRO A 172 8.56 1.70 -26.18
CA PRO A 172 7.78 2.93 -26.02
C PRO A 172 6.26 2.69 -26.10
N GLU A 173 5.83 1.71 -26.91
CA GLU A 173 4.43 1.34 -27.11
C GLU A 173 4.30 -0.19 -26.91
N PRO A 174 4.32 -0.68 -25.66
CA PRO A 174 4.30 -2.11 -25.39
C PRO A 174 2.92 -2.71 -25.73
N GLN A 175 2.92 -3.94 -26.25
CA GLN A 175 1.72 -4.61 -26.77
C GLN A 175 0.62 -4.74 -25.70
N GLY A 176 0.99 -4.96 -24.45
CA GLY A 176 0.09 -5.08 -23.30
C GLY A 176 -0.71 -3.81 -22.98
N LEU A 177 -0.31 -2.66 -23.54
CA LEU A 177 -0.99 -1.37 -23.35
C LEU A 177 -1.70 -0.88 -24.64
N ILE A 178 -1.46 -1.50 -25.80
CA ILE A 178 -2.09 -1.09 -27.07
C ILE A 178 -3.62 -1.29 -27.04
N GLY A 179 -4.07 -2.31 -26.31
CA GLY A 179 -5.48 -2.68 -26.16
C GLY A 179 -6.33 -1.68 -25.37
N ILE A 180 -5.73 -0.65 -24.76
CA ILE A 180 -6.48 0.44 -24.12
C ILE A 180 -7.24 1.22 -25.20
N ALA A 181 -8.58 1.18 -25.13
CA ALA A 181 -9.48 1.70 -26.15
C ALA A 181 -9.48 3.24 -26.20
N ASP A 182 -9.47 3.87 -25.03
CA ASP A 182 -9.42 5.32 -24.91
C ASP A 182 -8.01 5.86 -25.25
N THR A 183 -7.92 6.71 -26.27
CA THR A 183 -6.62 7.21 -26.75
C THR A 183 -5.88 8.09 -25.74
N THR A 184 -6.60 8.79 -24.87
CA THR A 184 -6.02 9.65 -23.84
C THR A 184 -5.43 8.81 -22.73
N LEU A 185 -6.17 7.80 -22.25
CA LEU A 185 -5.69 6.87 -21.25
C LEU A 185 -4.55 5.99 -21.77
N ARG A 186 -4.57 5.61 -23.06
CA ARG A 186 -3.46 4.89 -23.68
C ARG A 186 -2.18 5.72 -23.72
N LYS A 187 -2.27 7.00 -24.11
CA LYS A 187 -1.12 7.92 -24.07
C LYS A 187 -0.60 8.09 -22.64
N PHE A 188 -1.50 8.21 -21.67
CA PHE A 188 -1.12 8.24 -20.25
C PHE A 188 -0.34 6.98 -19.84
N ALA A 189 -0.81 5.80 -20.22
CA ALA A 189 -0.10 4.54 -19.97
C ALA A 189 1.31 4.53 -20.60
N PHE A 190 1.48 5.05 -21.81
CA PHE A 190 2.80 5.17 -22.44
C PHE A 190 3.72 6.15 -21.69
N GLU A 191 3.20 7.26 -21.17
CA GLU A 191 4.00 8.15 -20.32
C GLU A 191 4.43 7.46 -19.02
N LEU A 192 3.54 6.71 -18.37
CA LEU A 192 3.91 5.93 -17.18
C LEU A 192 4.97 4.87 -17.46
N ASN A 193 4.85 4.19 -18.59
CA ASN A 193 5.83 3.21 -19.03
C ASN A 193 7.23 3.82 -19.26
N LYS A 194 7.33 5.10 -19.64
CA LYS A 194 8.64 5.78 -19.75
C LYS A 194 9.32 5.97 -18.39
N ILE A 195 8.54 6.17 -17.32
CA ILE A 195 9.07 6.39 -15.97
C ILE A 195 9.88 5.19 -15.47
N TRP A 196 9.63 3.98 -15.98
CA TRP A 196 10.48 2.82 -15.65
C TRP A 196 11.95 3.05 -15.93
N LYS A 197 12.29 3.78 -17.00
CA LYS A 197 13.68 4.14 -17.32
C LYS A 197 14.28 5.07 -16.27
N GLU A 198 13.48 5.99 -15.72
CA GLU A 198 13.91 6.95 -14.71
C GLU A 198 14.12 6.31 -13.33
N LEU A 199 13.36 5.26 -13.03
CA LEU A 199 13.39 4.55 -11.76
C LEU A 199 14.35 3.35 -11.74
N CYS A 200 14.87 2.93 -12.89
CA CYS A 200 15.75 1.77 -12.95
C CYS A 200 17.15 2.05 -12.42
N ARG A 201 17.66 1.15 -11.57
CA ARG A 201 18.98 1.21 -10.96
C ARG A 201 19.71 -0.12 -11.07
N VAL A 202 21.03 -0.05 -11.05
CA VAL A 202 21.95 -1.18 -10.85
C VAL A 202 22.85 -0.82 -9.67
N VAL A 203 23.07 -1.76 -8.77
CA VAL A 203 24.03 -1.55 -7.67
C VAL A 203 25.45 -1.62 -8.23
N ASP A 204 26.30 -0.66 -7.87
CA ASP A 204 27.71 -0.68 -8.28
C ASP A 204 28.42 -1.93 -7.70
N GLU A 205 29.24 -2.63 -8.49
CA GLU A 205 29.99 -3.81 -8.04
C GLU A 205 30.90 -3.49 -6.84
N LYS A 206 31.32 -2.24 -6.65
CA LYS A 206 32.05 -1.83 -5.45
C LYS A 206 31.28 -2.06 -4.15
N VAL A 207 29.94 -2.09 -4.19
CA VAL A 207 29.12 -2.41 -3.00
C VAL A 207 29.28 -3.88 -2.61
N LYS A 208 29.54 -4.76 -3.57
CA LYS A 208 29.87 -6.18 -3.34
C LYS A 208 31.32 -6.37 -2.89
N ASP A 209 32.25 -5.65 -3.53
CA ASP A 209 33.68 -5.81 -3.30
C ASP A 209 34.14 -5.15 -1.98
N GLU A 210 33.50 -4.05 -1.57
CA GLU A 210 33.84 -3.25 -0.38
C GLU A 210 32.59 -2.94 0.49
N PRO A 211 31.81 -3.95 0.92
CA PRO A 211 30.49 -3.75 1.54
C PRO A 211 30.54 -2.94 2.84
N GLU A 212 31.63 -2.99 3.59
CA GLU A 212 31.85 -2.24 4.83
C GLU A 212 31.77 -0.72 4.65
N ARG A 213 31.86 -0.22 3.41
CA ARG A 213 31.72 1.20 3.12
C ARG A 213 30.28 1.67 3.01
N TYR A 214 29.36 0.77 2.67
CA TYR A 214 28.01 1.13 2.25
C TYR A 214 26.99 0.70 3.28
N SER A 215 25.92 1.47 3.45
CA SER A 215 24.71 0.95 4.07
C SER A 215 23.85 0.15 3.08
N LEU A 216 24.01 0.37 1.77
CA LEU A 216 23.31 -0.37 0.72
C LEU A 216 23.72 -1.85 0.72
N LEU A 217 22.74 -2.72 0.53
CA LEU A 217 22.93 -4.15 0.31
C LEU A 217 23.08 -4.41 -1.20
N TYR A 218 24.10 -5.17 -1.57
CA TYR A 218 24.31 -5.55 -2.96
C TYR A 218 23.20 -6.49 -3.44
N VAL A 219 22.78 -6.30 -4.69
CA VAL A 219 21.98 -7.25 -5.46
C VAL A 219 22.54 -7.36 -6.88
N PRO A 220 22.54 -8.58 -7.48
CA PRO A 220 23.29 -8.82 -8.72
C PRO A 220 22.61 -8.30 -10.00
N ASN A 221 21.31 -8.00 -9.97
CA ASN A 221 20.57 -7.58 -11.15
C ASN A 221 20.02 -6.15 -11.02
N ARG A 222 19.63 -5.58 -12.16
CA ARG A 222 18.86 -4.33 -12.22
C ARG A 222 17.55 -4.44 -11.44
N PHE A 223 17.09 -3.33 -10.90
CA PHE A 223 15.78 -3.23 -10.25
C PHE A 223 15.16 -1.85 -10.48
N ILE A 224 13.85 -1.76 -10.31
CA ILE A 224 13.13 -0.49 -10.31
C ILE A 224 12.94 -0.03 -8.87
N ALA A 225 13.43 1.16 -8.54
CA ALA A 225 13.23 1.77 -7.22
C ALA A 225 11.85 2.46 -7.13
N PRO A 226 11.29 2.70 -5.92
CA PRO A 226 10.02 3.41 -5.80
C PRO A 226 10.08 4.86 -6.31
N GLY A 227 11.13 5.63 -5.99
CA GLY A 227 11.30 7.01 -6.44
C GLY A 227 11.64 8.00 -5.31
N GLY A 228 12.17 9.16 -5.68
CA GLY A 228 12.56 10.22 -4.72
C GLY A 228 13.69 9.79 -3.77
N ARG A 229 13.46 9.88 -2.46
CA ARG A 229 14.39 9.45 -1.40
C ARG A 229 14.59 7.93 -1.31
N PHE A 230 13.67 7.15 -1.90
CA PHE A 230 13.69 5.69 -1.89
C PHE A 230 14.49 5.17 -3.09
N ARG A 231 15.78 4.92 -2.84
CA ARG A 231 16.77 4.62 -3.90
C ARG A 231 17.16 3.15 -3.96
N GLU A 232 16.91 2.44 -2.87
CA GLU A 232 17.04 0.99 -2.77
C GLU A 232 15.77 0.28 -3.23
N PHE A 233 15.83 -1.04 -3.38
CA PHE A 233 14.62 -1.84 -3.48
C PHE A 233 13.84 -1.75 -2.17
N TYR A 234 12.51 -1.76 -2.29
CA TYR A 234 11.56 -1.93 -1.18
C TYR A 234 10.72 -3.17 -1.44
N TYR A 235 10.44 -3.94 -0.40
CA TYR A 235 9.94 -5.30 -0.57
C TYR A 235 8.52 -5.32 -1.15
N TRP A 236 7.51 -4.82 -0.42
CA TRP A 236 6.13 -4.98 -0.89
C TRP A 236 5.82 -4.08 -2.10
N ASP A 237 6.45 -2.91 -2.22
CA ASP A 237 6.39 -2.02 -3.39
C ASP A 237 6.68 -2.76 -4.69
N ALA A 238 7.67 -3.67 -4.64
CA ALA A 238 8.12 -4.41 -5.80
C ALA A 238 7.02 -5.30 -6.40
N TYR A 239 6.01 -5.72 -5.62
CA TYR A 239 4.89 -6.49 -6.15
C TYR A 239 4.12 -5.68 -7.20
N TRP A 240 3.74 -4.45 -6.86
CA TRP A 240 3.01 -3.59 -7.79
C TRP A 240 3.88 -3.09 -8.93
N ILE A 241 5.17 -2.86 -8.68
CA ILE A 241 6.13 -2.58 -9.75
C ILE A 241 6.16 -3.75 -10.75
N ILE A 242 6.31 -4.99 -10.28
CA ILE A 242 6.31 -6.18 -11.14
C ILE A 242 5.00 -6.29 -11.92
N ARG A 243 3.84 -6.08 -11.29
CA ARG A 243 2.54 -6.04 -12.01
C ARG A 243 2.55 -5.03 -13.15
N GLY A 244 3.09 -3.83 -12.92
CA GLY A 244 3.26 -2.82 -13.95
C GLY A 244 4.22 -3.21 -15.07
N LEU A 245 5.36 -3.82 -14.73
CA LEU A 245 6.33 -4.33 -15.69
C LEU A 245 5.70 -5.41 -16.58
N LEU A 246 4.92 -6.32 -16.00
CA LEU A 246 4.20 -7.35 -16.74
C LEU A 246 3.16 -6.75 -17.69
N ALA A 247 2.41 -5.73 -17.25
CA ALA A 247 1.49 -4.97 -18.11
C ALA A 247 2.21 -4.28 -19.28
N SER A 248 3.47 -3.88 -19.07
CA SER A 248 4.38 -3.31 -20.09
C SER A 248 5.15 -4.38 -20.90
N ASN A 249 4.87 -5.68 -20.73
CA ASN A 249 5.62 -6.80 -21.33
C ASN A 249 7.12 -6.83 -21.00
N MET A 250 7.54 -6.25 -19.88
CA MET A 250 8.95 -6.21 -19.42
C MET A 250 9.28 -7.42 -18.54
N TYR A 251 9.26 -8.60 -19.16
CA TYR A 251 9.42 -9.87 -18.45
C TYR A 251 10.85 -10.09 -17.92
N GLU A 252 11.88 -9.68 -18.64
CA GLU A 252 13.28 -9.85 -18.22
C GLU A 252 13.60 -8.96 -17.02
N THR A 253 13.08 -7.73 -17.03
CA THR A 253 13.22 -6.82 -15.89
C THR A 253 12.44 -7.32 -14.66
N SER A 254 11.25 -7.89 -14.85
CA SER A 254 10.50 -8.55 -13.77
C SER A 254 11.27 -9.75 -13.18
N LYS A 255 11.85 -10.61 -14.04
CA LYS A 255 12.67 -11.74 -13.64
C LYS A 255 13.92 -11.32 -12.87
N ALA A 256 14.61 -10.28 -13.33
CA ALA A 256 15.77 -9.69 -12.66
C ALA A 256 15.46 -9.26 -11.22
N MET A 257 14.32 -8.60 -11.01
CA MET A 257 13.87 -8.21 -9.65
C MET A 257 13.58 -9.43 -8.76
N ILE A 258 12.93 -10.46 -9.30
CA ILE A 258 12.67 -11.71 -8.56
C ILE A 258 13.99 -12.38 -8.15
N LEU A 259 14.97 -12.44 -9.04
CA LEU A 259 16.28 -13.02 -8.75
C LEU A 259 17.08 -12.20 -7.71
N ASN A 260 16.86 -10.88 -7.63
CA ASN A 260 17.40 -10.07 -6.55
C ASN A 260 16.79 -10.45 -5.19
N PHE A 261 15.47 -10.63 -5.11
CA PHE A 261 14.84 -11.10 -3.87
C PHE A 261 15.28 -12.50 -3.48
N LYS A 262 15.42 -13.40 -4.46
CA LYS A 262 16.03 -14.72 -4.26
C LYS A 262 17.41 -14.60 -3.62
N HIS A 263 18.29 -13.79 -4.21
CA HIS A 263 19.64 -13.54 -3.69
C HIS A 263 19.61 -13.04 -2.24
N ILE A 264 18.75 -12.06 -1.95
CA ILE A 264 18.60 -11.50 -0.61
C ILE A 264 18.12 -12.54 0.41
N VAL A 265 17.13 -13.37 0.06
CA VAL A 265 16.64 -14.43 0.94
C VAL A 265 17.70 -15.52 1.13
N ASP A 266 18.49 -15.84 0.11
CA ASP A 266 19.57 -16.82 0.22
C ASP A 266 20.67 -16.36 1.18
N GLU A 267 21.04 -15.07 1.12
CA GLU A 267 22.08 -14.48 1.98
C GLU A 267 21.57 -14.16 3.41
N ILE A 268 20.38 -13.59 3.53
CA ILE A 268 19.88 -12.97 4.78
C ILE A 268 18.82 -13.83 5.48
N GLY A 269 18.11 -14.67 4.72
CA GLY A 269 17.06 -15.58 5.21
C GLY A 269 15.64 -15.06 5.09
N PHE A 270 15.46 -13.78 4.74
CA PHE A 270 14.18 -13.13 4.48
C PHE A 270 14.41 -11.87 3.65
N VAL A 271 13.35 -11.29 3.08
CA VAL A 271 13.46 -10.00 2.40
C VAL A 271 13.33 -8.87 3.44
N PRO A 272 14.36 -8.02 3.67
CA PRO A 272 14.25 -6.87 4.56
C PRO A 272 13.32 -5.80 3.96
N ASN A 273 12.85 -4.87 4.79
CA ASN A 273 11.99 -3.76 4.37
C ASN A 273 12.50 -3.08 3.08
N GLY A 274 13.80 -2.78 3.06
CA GLY A 274 14.50 -2.37 1.85
C GLY A 274 15.97 -2.80 1.87
N GLY A 275 16.68 -2.48 0.79
CA GLY A 275 18.07 -2.90 0.55
C GLY A 275 19.14 -2.18 1.38
N ARG A 276 18.95 -1.99 2.70
CA ARG A 276 19.92 -1.29 3.57
C ARG A 276 20.19 -2.06 4.86
N VAL A 277 21.40 -1.93 5.42
CA VAL A 277 21.81 -2.62 6.65
C VAL A 277 20.95 -2.27 7.87
N TYR A 278 20.41 -1.04 7.92
CA TYR A 278 19.52 -0.61 8.98
C TYR A 278 18.09 -1.19 8.88
N TYR A 279 17.81 -2.01 7.86
CA TYR A 279 16.59 -2.79 7.71
C TYR A 279 16.76 -4.28 8.10
N LEU A 280 17.95 -4.75 8.49
CA LEU A 280 18.25 -6.17 8.71
C LEU A 280 17.53 -6.84 9.90
N GLN A 281 16.70 -6.11 10.65
CA GLN A 281 15.85 -6.67 11.71
C GLN A 281 14.35 -6.61 11.38
N ARG A 282 13.96 -6.03 10.24
CA ARG A 282 12.54 -5.93 9.86
C ARG A 282 12.32 -6.24 8.38
N SER A 283 11.27 -6.99 8.10
CA SER A 283 10.81 -7.28 6.74
C SER A 283 9.77 -6.23 6.28
N GLN A 284 8.87 -6.64 5.40
CA GLN A 284 7.69 -5.91 4.93
C GLN A 284 6.61 -6.94 4.52
N PRO A 285 5.37 -6.54 4.17
CA PRO A 285 4.32 -7.50 3.79
C PRO A 285 4.79 -8.55 2.77
N PRO A 286 4.67 -9.87 3.08
CA PRO A 286 5.39 -10.90 2.35
C PRO A 286 4.74 -11.26 1.03
N LEU A 287 5.20 -10.63 -0.05
CA LEU A 287 4.66 -10.80 -1.40
C LEU A 287 5.64 -11.47 -2.38
N PHE A 288 6.78 -12.01 -1.92
CA PHE A 288 7.76 -12.64 -2.81
C PHE A 288 7.17 -13.81 -3.61
N ALA A 289 6.41 -14.71 -2.96
CA ALA A 289 5.72 -15.80 -3.66
C ALA A 289 4.73 -15.25 -4.71
N ALA A 290 4.01 -14.18 -4.37
CA ALA A 290 3.08 -13.53 -5.28
C ALA A 290 3.79 -12.92 -6.50
N MET A 291 4.97 -12.31 -6.32
CA MET A 291 5.78 -11.81 -7.45
C MET A 291 6.15 -12.93 -8.43
N VAL A 292 6.59 -14.08 -7.91
CA VAL A 292 6.93 -15.26 -8.73
C VAL A 292 5.69 -15.81 -9.43
N TYR A 293 4.56 -15.90 -8.72
CA TYR A 293 3.30 -16.37 -9.29
C TYR A 293 2.83 -15.48 -10.45
N GLU A 294 2.82 -14.16 -10.30
CA GLU A 294 2.37 -13.24 -11.35
C GLU A 294 3.30 -13.31 -12.57
N HIS A 295 4.62 -13.40 -12.35
CA HIS A 295 5.58 -13.59 -13.44
C HIS A 295 5.32 -14.91 -14.17
N TYR A 296 5.22 -16.01 -13.43
CA TYR A 296 4.95 -17.33 -14.00
C TYR A 296 3.62 -17.37 -14.77
N ALA A 297 2.56 -16.75 -14.25
CA ALA A 297 1.27 -16.67 -14.95
C ALA A 297 1.36 -15.92 -16.29
N ALA A 298 2.30 -14.98 -16.42
CA ALA A 298 2.52 -14.23 -17.65
C ALA A 298 3.48 -14.93 -18.64
N THR A 299 4.45 -15.70 -18.16
CA THR A 299 5.56 -16.22 -19.00
C THR A 299 5.63 -17.74 -19.13
N LEU A 300 4.99 -18.47 -18.21
CA LEU A 300 5.13 -19.92 -18.02
C LEU A 300 6.60 -20.37 -17.78
N ASP A 301 7.45 -19.49 -17.23
CA ASP A 301 8.86 -19.79 -16.94
C ASP A 301 9.01 -20.74 -15.73
N LEU A 302 8.84 -22.04 -15.99
CA LEU A 302 9.04 -23.11 -15.00
C LEU A 302 10.48 -23.20 -14.50
N ALA A 303 11.47 -22.74 -15.28
CA ALA A 303 12.87 -22.77 -14.86
C ALA A 303 13.11 -21.78 -13.72
N LEU A 304 12.58 -20.56 -13.85
CA LEU A 304 12.59 -19.57 -12.76
C LEU A 304 11.85 -20.08 -11.52
N VAL A 305 10.66 -20.66 -11.70
CA VAL A 305 9.88 -21.22 -10.58
C VAL A 305 10.70 -22.26 -9.81
N LYS A 306 11.32 -23.21 -10.53
CA LYS A 306 12.18 -24.24 -9.93
C LYS A 306 13.38 -23.66 -9.18
N GLU A 307 13.98 -22.59 -9.71
CA GLU A 307 15.13 -21.92 -9.11
C GLU A 307 14.77 -21.17 -7.82
N VAL A 308 13.61 -20.51 -7.79
CA VAL A 308 13.24 -19.56 -6.72
C VAL A 308 12.45 -20.23 -5.58
N LEU A 309 11.78 -21.35 -5.84
CA LEU A 309 10.92 -22.04 -4.87
C LEU A 309 11.56 -22.25 -3.49
N PRO A 310 12.81 -22.76 -3.37
CA PRO A 310 13.44 -22.98 -2.07
C PRO A 310 13.60 -21.69 -1.25
N SER A 311 13.83 -20.55 -1.93
CA SER A 311 13.95 -19.25 -1.26
C SER A 311 12.58 -18.76 -0.77
N ILE A 312 11.48 -19.04 -1.49
CA ILE A 312 10.12 -18.75 -1.01
C ILE A 312 9.83 -19.53 0.29
N GLU A 313 10.13 -20.83 0.31
CA GLU A 313 9.94 -21.67 1.49
C GLU A 313 10.79 -21.18 2.68
N LYS A 314 12.04 -20.77 2.42
CA LYS A 314 12.96 -20.20 3.42
C LYS A 314 12.39 -18.93 4.05
N GLU A 315 11.82 -18.04 3.25
CA GLU A 315 11.18 -16.82 3.76
C GLU A 315 9.91 -17.14 4.57
N LEU A 316 9.08 -18.08 4.12
CA LEU A 316 7.90 -18.48 4.89
C LEU A 316 8.27 -19.09 6.24
N ALA A 317 9.38 -19.82 6.30
CA ALA A 317 9.94 -20.32 7.55
C ALA A 317 10.38 -19.18 8.47
N PHE A 318 10.98 -18.10 7.97
CA PHE A 318 11.27 -16.91 8.76
C PHE A 318 10.01 -16.32 9.40
N TRP A 319 8.93 -16.13 8.64
CA TRP A 319 7.67 -15.59 9.19
C TRP A 319 7.11 -16.51 10.28
N LYS A 320 7.03 -17.82 10.01
CA LYS A 320 6.53 -18.80 10.97
C LYS A 320 7.39 -18.85 12.25
N ASN A 321 8.71 -18.82 12.13
CA ASN A 321 9.61 -18.99 13.28
C ASN A 321 9.81 -17.72 14.08
N ASN A 322 9.80 -16.55 13.43
CA ASN A 322 10.22 -15.29 14.05
C ASN A 322 9.06 -14.31 14.28
N ARG A 323 7.88 -14.55 13.69
CA ARG A 323 6.73 -13.63 13.74
C ARG A 323 5.43 -14.28 14.22
N SER A 324 5.45 -15.55 14.63
CA SER A 324 4.28 -16.18 15.24
C SER A 324 3.97 -15.63 16.64
N ALA A 325 2.69 -15.57 16.96
CA ALA A 325 2.10 -15.16 18.23
C ALA A 325 0.87 -16.02 18.52
N GLU A 326 0.67 -16.36 19.79
CA GLU A 326 -0.48 -17.14 20.22
C GLU A 326 -1.72 -16.25 20.39
N VAL A 327 -2.83 -16.64 19.78
CA VAL A 327 -4.14 -15.97 19.90
C VAL A 327 -5.14 -16.89 20.57
N ASN A 328 -5.67 -16.46 21.71
CA ASN A 328 -6.65 -17.22 22.47
C ASN A 328 -8.07 -16.69 22.25
N ILE A 329 -8.92 -17.46 21.56
CA ILE A 329 -10.33 -17.13 21.29
C ILE A 329 -11.20 -18.30 21.73
N GLU A 330 -12.23 -18.03 22.55
CA GLU A 330 -13.18 -19.03 23.06
C GLU A 330 -12.51 -20.25 23.74
N GLY A 331 -11.38 -20.01 24.43
CA GLY A 331 -10.61 -21.07 25.11
C GLY A 331 -9.79 -21.96 24.16
N LYS A 332 -9.65 -21.60 22.89
CA LYS A 332 -8.78 -22.25 21.92
C LYS A 332 -7.62 -21.33 21.54
N SER A 333 -6.44 -21.92 21.45
CA SER A 333 -5.21 -21.26 21.04
C SER A 333 -5.00 -21.44 19.52
N TYR A 334 -4.61 -20.36 18.84
CA TYR A 334 -4.34 -20.29 17.41
C TYR A 334 -3.02 -19.55 17.17
N ASP A 335 -2.10 -20.17 16.43
CA ASP A 335 -0.87 -19.50 15.98
C ASP A 335 -1.17 -18.57 14.82
N MET A 336 -0.93 -17.28 15.01
CA MET A 336 -1.07 -16.23 13.98
C MET A 336 0.21 -15.41 13.88
N LEU A 337 0.39 -14.73 12.78
CA LEU A 337 1.55 -13.88 12.54
C LEU A 337 1.31 -12.45 13.01
N GLN A 338 2.40 -11.80 13.40
CA GLN A 338 2.42 -10.43 13.90
C GLN A 338 3.64 -9.69 13.34
N TYR A 339 3.48 -8.42 12.97
CA TYR A 339 4.63 -7.54 12.75
C TYR A 339 5.28 -7.24 14.09
N ARG A 340 6.51 -7.73 14.28
CA ARG A 340 7.23 -7.69 15.56
C ARG A 340 8.73 -7.74 15.30
N THR A 341 9.28 -6.61 14.90
CA THR A 341 10.73 -6.48 14.82
C THR A 341 11.35 -6.61 16.22
N PRO A 342 12.52 -7.25 16.37
CA PRO A 342 13.20 -7.28 17.66
C PRO A 342 13.84 -5.94 18.01
N SER A 343 14.04 -5.03 17.05
CA SER A 343 14.74 -3.78 17.34
C SER A 343 13.92 -2.89 18.26
N ASN A 344 14.54 -2.37 19.32
CA ASN A 344 13.91 -1.56 20.34
C ASN A 344 14.71 -0.28 20.64
N VAL A 345 15.30 0.29 19.58
CA VAL A 345 16.09 1.53 19.57
C VAL A 345 15.55 2.43 18.44
N PRO A 346 15.86 3.74 18.44
CA PRO A 346 15.45 4.63 17.35
C PRO A 346 15.89 4.09 15.98
N ARG A 347 15.01 4.20 14.98
CA ARG A 347 15.32 3.80 13.60
C ARG A 347 16.40 4.73 13.03
N PRO A 348 17.53 4.25 12.48
CA PRO A 348 18.58 5.14 11.98
C PRO A 348 18.12 6.12 10.89
N GLU A 349 17.17 5.71 10.04
CA GLU A 349 16.64 6.55 8.96
C GLU A 349 15.65 7.64 9.42
N SER A 350 15.16 7.55 10.66
CA SER A 350 14.21 8.48 11.29
C SER A 350 14.59 8.76 12.76
N PHE A 351 15.89 8.75 13.05
CA PHE A 351 16.41 8.70 14.42
C PHE A 351 15.98 9.92 15.23
N ARG A 352 16.06 11.11 14.61
CA ARG A 352 15.73 12.38 15.27
C ARG A 352 14.25 12.42 15.63
N GLU A 353 13.39 12.00 14.70
CA GLU A 353 11.95 11.95 14.86
C GLU A 353 11.56 10.98 15.99
N ASP A 354 12.14 9.78 15.99
CA ASP A 354 11.90 8.73 16.99
C ASP A 354 12.33 9.15 18.40
N VAL A 355 13.48 9.81 18.53
CA VAL A 355 13.99 10.33 19.82
C VAL A 355 13.14 11.50 20.31
N ALA A 356 12.77 12.42 19.42
CA ALA A 356 11.94 13.57 19.77
C ALA A 356 10.59 13.13 20.36
N ILE A 357 9.91 12.16 19.73
CA ILE A 357 8.64 11.65 20.24
C ILE A 357 8.84 10.89 21.55
N ALA A 358 9.89 10.06 21.64
CA ALA A 358 10.16 9.27 22.83
C ALA A 358 10.57 10.11 24.06
N SER A 359 10.98 11.37 23.87
CA SER A 359 11.36 12.29 24.95
C SER A 359 10.25 12.55 25.97
N GLN A 360 8.98 12.36 25.58
CA GLN A 360 7.83 12.49 26.47
C GLN A 360 7.72 11.35 27.50
N PHE A 361 8.40 10.22 27.27
CA PHE A 361 8.41 9.10 28.19
C PHE A 361 9.58 9.25 29.17
N HIS A 362 9.36 9.02 30.45
CA HIS A 362 10.43 9.07 31.46
C HIS A 362 11.17 7.73 31.56
N GLU A 363 10.44 6.62 31.54
CA GLU A 363 10.99 5.28 31.68
C GLU A 363 11.66 4.78 30.39
N LEU A 364 12.89 4.29 30.50
CA LEU A 364 13.63 3.71 29.37
C LEU A 364 12.90 2.48 28.79
N SER A 365 12.28 1.66 29.63
CA SER A 365 11.48 0.51 29.19
C SER A 365 10.32 0.93 28.29
N ARG A 366 9.63 2.04 28.61
CA ARG A 366 8.57 2.59 27.77
C ARG A 366 9.10 3.13 26.45
N LYS A 367 10.24 3.82 26.46
CA LYS A 367 10.90 4.30 25.22
C LYS A 367 11.28 3.13 24.30
N ARG A 368 11.85 2.06 24.87
CA ARG A 368 12.20 0.84 24.13
C ARG A 368 10.99 0.16 23.50
N GLN A 369 9.90 0.02 24.26
CA GLN A 369 8.65 -0.52 23.74
C GLN A 369 8.11 0.35 22.60
N PHE A 370 8.10 1.68 22.79
CA PHE A 370 7.68 2.62 21.75
C PHE A 370 8.53 2.48 20.48
N TRP A 371 9.86 2.42 20.60
CA TRP A 371 10.77 2.22 19.47
C TRP A 371 10.55 0.87 18.75
N GLN A 372 10.21 -0.18 19.50
CA GLN A 372 9.86 -1.46 18.91
C GLN A 372 8.52 -1.42 18.16
N ASP A 373 7.52 -0.72 18.70
CA ASP A 373 6.20 -0.59 18.09
C ASP A 373 6.25 0.24 16.80
N ILE A 374 7.01 1.33 16.75
CA ILE A 374 7.19 2.13 15.52
C ILE A 374 8.01 1.37 14.47
N ALA A 375 9.05 0.65 14.86
CA ALA A 375 9.84 -0.14 13.92
C ALA A 375 9.05 -1.36 13.40
N SER A 376 8.12 -1.90 14.20
CA SER A 376 7.17 -2.93 13.76
C SER A 376 6.09 -2.34 12.85
N ALA A 377 5.66 -1.09 13.05
CA ALA A 377 4.76 -0.41 12.12
C ALA A 377 5.44 -0.19 10.76
N ALA A 378 6.74 0.14 10.73
CA ALA A 378 7.51 0.17 9.48
C ALA A 378 7.62 -1.22 8.82
N GLU A 379 7.68 -2.32 9.60
CA GLU A 379 7.59 -3.70 9.08
C GLU A 379 6.21 -3.98 8.45
N SER A 380 5.15 -3.31 8.89
CA SER A 380 3.82 -3.47 8.29
C SER A 380 3.65 -2.75 6.95
N GLY A 381 4.54 -1.81 6.63
CA GLY A 381 4.38 -0.86 5.52
C GLY A 381 3.41 0.28 5.81
N TRP A 382 2.81 0.36 7.01
CA TRP A 382 1.85 1.39 7.42
C TRP A 382 2.40 2.28 8.54
N ASP A 383 3.55 2.90 8.31
CA ASP A 383 4.25 3.83 9.20
C ASP A 383 3.88 5.30 8.87
N PHE A 384 2.98 5.97 9.58
CA PHE A 384 2.13 5.47 10.65
C PHE A 384 0.65 5.61 10.32
N SER A 385 -0.18 4.96 11.14
CA SER A 385 -1.63 4.88 11.01
C SER A 385 -2.28 4.78 12.39
N SER A 386 -3.46 5.39 12.54
CA SER A 386 -4.38 5.20 13.66
C SER A 386 -4.73 3.73 13.92
N ARG A 387 -4.56 2.87 12.90
CA ARG A 387 -4.69 1.41 12.97
C ARG A 387 -3.87 0.79 14.11
N TRP A 388 -2.72 1.36 14.41
CA TRP A 388 -1.76 0.84 15.38
C TRP A 388 -1.84 1.51 16.75
N PHE A 389 -2.72 2.51 16.92
CA PHE A 389 -2.74 3.38 18.10
C PHE A 389 -3.80 2.91 19.08
N ALA A 390 -3.42 2.73 20.34
CA ALA A 390 -4.34 2.30 21.40
C ALA A 390 -5.54 3.26 21.56
N ASP A 391 -5.36 4.55 21.24
CA ASP A 391 -6.40 5.59 21.29
C ASP A 391 -6.90 6.04 19.91
N SER A 392 -6.46 5.39 18.83
CA SER A 392 -6.73 5.76 17.43
C SER A 392 -6.34 7.19 17.03
N GLN A 393 -5.55 7.90 17.84
CA GLN A 393 -5.30 9.34 17.65
C GLN A 393 -3.82 9.70 17.70
N ASN A 394 -3.10 9.24 18.72
CA ASN A 394 -1.76 9.71 19.04
C ASN A 394 -0.70 8.65 18.74
N LEU A 395 0.34 9.02 18.00
CA LEU A 395 1.48 8.14 17.73
C LEU A 395 2.17 7.66 19.01
N SER A 396 2.15 8.45 20.09
CA SER A 396 2.70 8.03 21.39
C SER A 396 1.95 6.86 22.05
N SER A 397 0.74 6.55 21.59
CA SER A 397 -0.08 5.41 22.04
C SER A 397 0.11 4.16 21.16
N ILE A 398 1.02 4.20 20.18
CA ILE A 398 1.29 3.08 19.29
C ILE A 398 1.62 1.80 20.06
N GLU A 399 1.01 0.70 19.62
CA GLU A 399 1.15 -0.63 20.21
C GLU A 399 1.13 -1.76 19.16
N THR A 400 1.83 -1.55 18.04
CA THR A 400 1.87 -2.50 16.90
C THR A 400 2.17 -3.94 17.33
N THR A 401 3.06 -4.14 18.29
CA THR A 401 3.44 -5.47 18.82
C THR A 401 2.39 -6.10 19.74
N ASN A 402 1.25 -5.44 20.00
CA ASN A 402 0.05 -6.04 20.58
C ASN A 402 -1.01 -6.40 19.53
N ILE A 403 -0.80 -6.09 18.26
CA ILE A 403 -1.83 -6.26 17.22
C ILE A 403 -1.47 -7.46 16.35
N ILE A 404 -2.43 -8.35 16.14
CA ILE A 404 -2.38 -9.43 15.14
C ILE A 404 -3.07 -8.90 13.88
N PRO A 405 -2.32 -8.61 12.81
CA PRO A 405 -2.87 -7.95 11.63
C PRO A 405 -3.58 -8.93 10.69
N VAL A 406 -4.77 -8.57 10.23
CA VAL A 406 -5.57 -9.37 9.28
C VAL A 406 -4.86 -9.54 7.93
N ASP A 407 -4.19 -8.49 7.46
CA ASP A 407 -3.50 -8.45 6.17
C ASP A 407 -2.26 -9.33 6.15
N LEU A 408 -1.38 -9.26 7.16
CA LEU A 408 -0.21 -10.13 7.26
C LEU A 408 -0.58 -11.61 7.17
N ASN A 409 -1.60 -12.00 7.93
CA ASN A 409 -2.06 -13.39 7.95
C ASN A 409 -2.76 -13.77 6.64
N ALA A 410 -3.46 -12.84 5.99
CA ALA A 410 -4.02 -13.06 4.66
C ALA A 410 -2.93 -13.23 3.59
N PHE A 411 -1.82 -12.48 3.66
CA PHE A 411 -0.66 -12.67 2.77
C PHE A 411 0.05 -14.00 3.01
N TYR A 412 0.24 -14.41 4.26
CA TYR A 412 0.81 -15.72 4.57
C TYR A 412 -0.03 -16.86 4.01
N CYS A 413 -1.35 -16.79 4.22
CA CYS A 413 -2.33 -17.70 3.64
C CYS A 413 -2.26 -17.73 2.10
N TYR A 414 -2.05 -16.56 1.46
CA TYR A 414 -1.85 -16.47 0.02
C TYR A 414 -0.63 -17.26 -0.43
N ASN A 415 0.49 -17.10 0.27
CA ASN A 415 1.76 -17.71 -0.08
C ASN A 415 1.72 -19.23 0.10
N LEU A 416 1.00 -19.76 1.11
CA LEU A 416 0.75 -21.20 1.23
C LEU A 416 0.01 -21.74 0.01
N ASN A 417 -1.02 -21.02 -0.46
CA ASN A 417 -1.76 -21.40 -1.65
C ASN A 417 -0.90 -21.36 -2.93
N ILE A 418 -0.08 -20.31 -3.07
CA ILE A 418 0.85 -20.17 -4.20
C ILE A 418 1.88 -21.29 -4.20
N LEU A 419 2.45 -21.66 -3.05
CA LEU A 419 3.43 -22.75 -2.97
C LEU A 419 2.82 -24.07 -3.45
N GLY A 420 1.64 -24.44 -2.96
CA GLY A 420 0.98 -25.66 -3.43
C GLY A 420 0.77 -25.65 -4.94
N TYR A 421 0.28 -24.53 -5.48
CA TYR A 421 0.10 -24.36 -6.93
C TYR A 421 1.41 -24.51 -7.72
N LEU A 422 2.46 -23.78 -7.35
CA LEU A 422 3.74 -23.79 -8.07
C LEU A 422 4.47 -25.14 -7.96
N HIS A 423 4.34 -25.87 -6.84
CA HIS A 423 4.83 -27.24 -6.74
C HIS A 423 4.07 -28.18 -7.69
N GLY A 424 2.75 -28.02 -7.81
CA GLY A 424 1.91 -28.77 -8.76
C GLY A 424 2.35 -28.55 -10.20
N GLU A 425 2.62 -27.30 -10.60
CA GLU A 425 3.12 -26.95 -11.94
C GLU A 425 4.51 -27.57 -12.25
N LEU A 426 5.33 -27.83 -11.22
CA LEU A 426 6.59 -28.56 -11.35
C LEU A 426 6.42 -30.10 -11.30
N GLY A 427 5.21 -30.61 -11.09
CA GLY A 427 4.93 -32.04 -10.92
C GLY A 427 5.32 -32.59 -9.54
N ASN A 428 5.58 -31.74 -8.55
CA ASN A 428 5.98 -32.12 -7.19
C ASN A 428 4.76 -32.44 -6.31
N ILE A 429 4.00 -33.49 -6.67
CA ILE A 429 2.69 -33.82 -6.07
C ILE A 429 2.72 -33.93 -4.54
N THR A 430 3.76 -34.52 -3.95
CA THR A 430 3.87 -34.64 -2.48
C THR A 430 3.94 -33.27 -1.81
N SER A 431 4.73 -32.34 -2.37
CA SER A 431 4.85 -30.98 -1.85
C SER A 431 3.59 -30.16 -2.11
N GLU A 432 2.97 -30.31 -3.28
CA GLU A 432 1.67 -29.70 -3.59
C GLU A 432 0.63 -30.06 -2.51
N LEU A 433 0.45 -31.37 -2.24
CA LEU A 433 -0.51 -31.84 -1.24
C LEU A 433 -0.18 -31.33 0.17
N HIS A 434 1.10 -31.29 0.54
CA HIS A 434 1.54 -30.74 1.82
C HIS A 434 1.14 -29.26 1.98
N TRP A 435 1.51 -28.42 1.01
CA TRP A 435 1.23 -26.98 1.07
C TRP A 435 -0.27 -26.67 0.96
N MET A 436 -1.02 -27.46 0.19
CA MET A 436 -2.48 -27.34 0.12
C MET A 436 -3.16 -27.70 1.44
N GLN A 437 -2.66 -28.72 2.15
CA GLN A 437 -3.16 -29.05 3.48
C GLN A 437 -2.87 -27.91 4.48
N GLU A 438 -1.64 -27.39 4.51
CA GLU A 438 -1.26 -26.25 5.36
C GLU A 438 -2.13 -25.02 5.07
N TYR A 439 -2.38 -24.73 3.78
CA TYR A 439 -3.27 -23.64 3.37
C TYR A 439 -4.71 -23.81 3.90
N ILE A 440 -5.30 -25.00 3.74
CA ILE A 440 -6.66 -25.29 4.20
C ILE A 440 -6.77 -25.12 5.72
N GLU A 441 -5.82 -25.70 6.46
CA GLU A 441 -5.79 -25.60 7.93
C GLU A 441 -5.58 -24.17 8.39
N PHE A 442 -4.64 -23.44 7.79
CA PHE A 442 -4.37 -22.04 8.13
C PHE A 442 -5.58 -21.16 7.85
N ARG A 443 -6.24 -21.32 6.69
CA ARG A 443 -7.45 -20.56 6.32
C ARG A 443 -8.58 -20.76 7.33
N ASP A 444 -8.75 -21.98 7.85
CA ASP A 444 -9.76 -22.25 8.86
C ASP A 444 -9.45 -21.55 10.19
N LYS A 445 -8.18 -21.57 10.62
CA LYS A 445 -7.71 -20.81 11.79
C LYS A 445 -7.86 -19.29 11.57
N PHE A 446 -7.49 -18.80 10.38
CA PHE A 446 -7.62 -17.41 9.96
C PHE A 446 -9.07 -16.94 10.08
N ARG A 447 -10.01 -17.70 9.53
CA ARG A 447 -11.43 -17.38 9.64
C ARG A 447 -11.90 -17.29 11.10
N ARG A 448 -11.43 -18.18 11.98
CA ARG A 448 -11.80 -18.18 13.41
C ARG A 448 -11.26 -16.97 14.15
N VAL A 449 -10.06 -16.50 13.80
CA VAL A 449 -9.43 -15.37 14.46
C VAL A 449 -9.98 -14.04 13.97
N PHE A 450 -10.06 -13.82 12.66
CA PHE A 450 -10.28 -12.47 12.13
C PHE A 450 -11.72 -12.17 11.75
N TYR A 451 -12.53 -13.16 11.36
CA TYR A 451 -13.89 -12.89 10.91
C TYR A 451 -14.85 -12.70 12.09
N VAL A 452 -15.40 -11.50 12.23
CA VAL A 452 -16.35 -11.15 13.30
C VAL A 452 -17.77 -11.18 12.73
N PRO A 453 -18.61 -12.18 13.03
CA PRO A 453 -19.93 -12.32 12.42
C PRO A 453 -20.88 -11.16 12.70
N GLY A 454 -20.83 -10.59 13.91
CA GLY A 454 -21.66 -9.44 14.31
C GLY A 454 -21.32 -8.15 13.54
N SER A 455 -20.04 -7.99 13.18
CA SER A 455 -19.51 -6.83 12.45
C SER A 455 -19.26 -7.12 10.97
N LYS A 456 -19.66 -8.32 10.49
CA LYS A 456 -19.70 -8.70 9.07
C LYS A 456 -18.38 -8.50 8.30
N GLY A 457 -17.23 -8.71 8.93
CA GLY A 457 -15.94 -8.45 8.29
C GLY A 457 -14.76 -9.11 8.98
N TRP A 458 -13.58 -8.96 8.37
CA TRP A 458 -12.31 -9.38 8.95
C TRP A 458 -11.59 -8.18 9.56
N TYR A 459 -11.13 -8.32 10.81
CA TYR A 459 -10.59 -7.20 11.59
C TYR A 459 -9.33 -7.63 12.32
N ASP A 460 -8.41 -6.70 12.53
CA ASP A 460 -7.23 -6.94 13.36
C ASP A 460 -7.64 -7.31 14.79
N TYR A 461 -6.84 -8.15 15.46
CA TYR A 461 -7.09 -8.58 16.83
C TYR A 461 -6.01 -8.07 17.78
N ASN A 462 -6.40 -7.43 18.88
CA ASN A 462 -5.46 -6.89 19.86
C ASN A 462 -5.26 -7.90 21.02
N LEU A 463 -4.01 -8.34 21.23
CA LEU A 463 -3.61 -9.30 22.26
C LEU A 463 -3.80 -8.78 23.69
N ARG A 464 -3.65 -7.47 23.89
CA ARG A 464 -3.76 -6.83 25.21
C ARG A 464 -5.21 -6.66 25.63
N THR A 465 -6.05 -6.12 24.76
CA THR A 465 -7.48 -5.91 25.06
C THR A 465 -8.31 -7.18 24.84
N ARG A 466 -7.83 -8.12 24.02
CA ARG A 466 -8.55 -9.30 23.56
C ARG A 466 -9.81 -8.95 22.74
N GLU A 467 -9.72 -7.87 21.99
CA GLU A 467 -10.82 -7.33 21.17
C GLU A 467 -10.36 -7.07 19.74
N HIS A 468 -11.31 -7.09 18.81
CA HIS A 468 -11.10 -6.71 17.43
C HIS A 468 -11.19 -5.19 17.24
N ASN A 469 -10.31 -4.64 16.41
CA ASN A 469 -10.44 -3.25 15.96
C ASN A 469 -11.49 -3.16 14.83
N LEU A 470 -12.69 -2.69 15.17
CA LEU A 470 -13.82 -2.63 14.23
C LEU A 470 -13.83 -1.36 13.36
N HIS A 471 -12.83 -0.50 13.46
CA HIS A 471 -12.70 0.66 12.58
C HIS A 471 -12.42 0.23 11.13
N PHE A 472 -12.78 1.10 10.18
CA PHE A 472 -12.53 0.84 8.77
C PHE A 472 -11.05 1.03 8.43
N TYR A 473 -10.44 -0.03 7.90
CA TYR A 473 -9.18 0.00 7.15
C TYR A 473 -9.30 -0.94 5.95
N PRO A 474 -8.74 -0.60 4.77
CA PRO A 474 -8.75 -1.50 3.60
C PRO A 474 -8.15 -2.90 3.85
N SER A 475 -7.38 -3.10 4.91
CA SER A 475 -6.88 -4.41 5.35
C SER A 475 -8.00 -5.45 5.52
N MET A 476 -9.22 -5.02 5.90
CA MET A 476 -10.38 -5.91 6.02
C MET A 476 -10.78 -6.59 4.71
N ALA A 477 -10.39 -6.03 3.56
CA ALA A 477 -10.67 -6.57 2.23
C ALA A 477 -9.51 -7.38 1.64
N VAL A 478 -8.33 -7.39 2.29
CA VAL A 478 -7.16 -8.17 1.84
C VAL A 478 -7.47 -9.68 1.73
N PRO A 479 -8.31 -10.31 2.59
CA PRO A 479 -8.72 -11.70 2.39
C PRO A 479 -9.41 -11.96 1.04
N LEU A 480 -10.13 -10.97 0.48
CA LEU A 480 -10.71 -11.10 -0.86
C LEU A 480 -9.63 -11.07 -1.94
N PHE A 481 -8.61 -10.22 -1.77
CA PHE A 481 -7.48 -10.11 -2.68
C PHE A 481 -6.66 -11.40 -2.73
N THR A 482 -6.34 -11.96 -1.56
CA THR A 482 -5.51 -13.16 -1.42
C THR A 482 -6.28 -14.47 -1.61
N GLY A 483 -7.62 -14.41 -1.55
CA GLY A 483 -8.45 -15.61 -1.56
C GLY A 483 -8.42 -16.39 -0.25
N CYS A 484 -7.94 -15.80 0.86
CA CYS A 484 -7.90 -16.44 2.18
C CYS A 484 -9.29 -16.48 2.87
N TYR A 485 -10.25 -17.09 2.19
CA TYR A 485 -11.59 -17.36 2.70
C TYR A 485 -12.18 -18.53 1.90
N ASP A 486 -13.27 -19.11 2.39
CA ASP A 486 -13.98 -20.11 1.61
C ASP A 486 -14.72 -19.43 0.44
N ARG A 487 -14.15 -19.55 -0.76
CA ARG A 487 -14.70 -18.97 -2.00
C ARG A 487 -16.03 -19.60 -2.42
N LEU A 488 -16.36 -20.80 -1.93
CA LEU A 488 -17.66 -21.43 -2.14
C LEU A 488 -18.70 -20.84 -1.19
N ALA A 489 -18.29 -20.45 0.03
CA ALA A 489 -19.12 -19.77 1.01
C ALA A 489 -19.13 -18.24 0.79
N THR A 490 -19.78 -17.80 -0.30
CA THR A 490 -19.84 -16.39 -0.71
C THR A 490 -20.47 -15.42 0.31
N ARG A 491 -21.12 -15.94 1.37
CA ARG A 491 -21.79 -15.13 2.40
C ARG A 491 -20.83 -14.13 3.05
N ASP A 492 -19.66 -14.58 3.49
CA ASP A 492 -18.74 -13.75 4.26
C ASP A 492 -18.21 -12.58 3.40
N ALA A 493 -17.92 -12.84 2.11
CA ALA A 493 -17.54 -11.81 1.14
C ALA A 493 -18.68 -10.82 0.85
N ASN A 494 -19.92 -11.31 0.68
CA ASN A 494 -21.10 -10.46 0.47
C ASN A 494 -21.35 -9.54 1.67
N GLN A 495 -21.24 -10.10 2.88
CA GLN A 495 -21.38 -9.36 4.12
C GLN A 495 -20.29 -8.29 4.28
N LEU A 496 -19.03 -8.59 3.91
CA LEU A 496 -17.96 -7.60 3.90
C LEU A 496 -18.29 -6.44 2.94
N TYR A 497 -18.73 -6.75 1.72
CA TYR A 497 -19.08 -5.72 0.74
C TYR A 497 -20.17 -4.78 1.26
N ASP A 498 -21.24 -5.33 1.83
CA ASP A 498 -22.33 -4.54 2.40
C ASP A 498 -21.81 -3.71 3.58
N GLN A 499 -20.97 -4.29 4.45
CA GLN A 499 -20.36 -3.57 5.57
C GLN A 499 -19.47 -2.39 5.12
N MET A 500 -18.62 -2.58 4.10
CA MET A 500 -17.80 -1.49 3.54
C MET A 500 -18.66 -0.40 2.91
N SER A 501 -19.76 -0.79 2.26
CA SER A 501 -20.74 0.15 1.72
C SER A 501 -21.42 0.95 2.83
N ASP A 502 -21.87 0.29 3.90
CA ASP A 502 -22.55 0.88 5.05
C ASP A 502 -21.64 1.84 5.82
N MET A 503 -20.35 1.49 5.96
CA MET A 503 -19.31 2.38 6.51
C MET A 503 -19.03 3.60 5.62
N GLY A 504 -19.48 3.59 4.36
CA GLY A 504 -19.25 4.68 3.40
C GLY A 504 -17.89 4.64 2.71
N ALA A 505 -17.18 3.50 2.75
CA ALA A 505 -15.84 3.35 2.15
C ALA A 505 -15.81 3.66 0.64
N PHE A 506 -16.92 3.47 -0.06
CA PHE A 506 -17.03 3.68 -1.51
C PHE A 506 -17.43 5.11 -1.93
N ASN A 507 -17.70 6.00 -0.97
CA ASN A 507 -18.32 7.30 -1.22
C ASN A 507 -17.34 8.42 -1.64
N PHE A 508 -16.03 8.18 -1.57
CA PHE A 508 -15.03 9.20 -1.86
C PHE A 508 -14.77 9.32 -3.36
N VAL A 509 -14.40 10.51 -3.83
CA VAL A 509 -14.28 10.82 -5.27
C VAL A 509 -12.98 10.31 -5.89
N GLY A 510 -11.94 10.13 -5.09
CA GLY A 510 -10.61 9.76 -5.55
C GLY A 510 -10.24 8.29 -5.42
N GLY A 511 -11.10 7.45 -4.82
CA GLY A 511 -10.79 6.06 -4.47
C GLY A 511 -11.28 5.72 -3.08
N ILE A 512 -10.66 4.75 -2.42
CA ILE A 512 -10.90 4.38 -1.04
C ILE A 512 -9.80 5.00 -0.16
N PRO A 513 -10.16 5.66 0.96
CA PRO A 513 -9.19 6.19 1.90
C PRO A 513 -8.59 5.07 2.74
N THR A 514 -7.40 5.29 3.29
CA THR A 514 -6.71 4.33 4.15
C THR A 514 -7.43 4.09 5.46
N SER A 515 -8.18 5.09 5.96
CA SER A 515 -9.07 4.94 7.10
C SER A 515 -10.25 5.91 6.97
N LEU A 516 -11.20 5.81 7.90
CA LEU A 516 -12.24 6.83 8.11
C LEU A 516 -11.92 7.76 9.30
N GLU A 517 -10.73 7.63 9.88
CA GLU A 517 -10.31 8.42 11.04
C GLU A 517 -9.83 9.81 10.60
N ARG A 518 -10.66 10.83 10.86
CA ARG A 518 -10.44 12.20 10.38
C ARG A 518 -9.57 13.02 11.33
N THR A 519 -9.36 12.58 12.56
CA THR A 519 -8.55 13.31 13.54
C THR A 519 -7.07 12.96 13.47
N SER A 520 -6.72 11.87 12.78
CA SER A 520 -5.33 11.50 12.56
C SER A 520 -4.66 12.43 11.54
N ASN A 521 -3.40 12.79 11.82
CA ASN A 521 -2.53 13.51 10.88
C ASN A 521 -1.49 12.57 10.23
N GLN A 522 -1.65 11.25 10.40
CA GLN A 522 -0.71 10.28 9.89
C GLN A 522 -0.92 10.01 8.40
N GLN A 523 0.12 9.52 7.73
CA GLN A 523 0.07 9.34 6.28
C GLN A 523 -0.79 8.15 5.83
N TRP A 524 -0.86 7.10 6.64
CA TRP A 524 -1.71 5.93 6.40
C TRP A 524 -3.07 6.10 7.10
N ASP A 525 -3.73 7.23 6.87
CA ASP A 525 -5.06 7.55 7.37
C ASP A 525 -5.82 8.47 6.39
N PHE A 526 -7.09 8.73 6.70
CA PHE A 526 -7.87 9.77 6.02
C PHE A 526 -7.13 11.12 5.99
N PRO A 527 -7.13 11.88 4.88
CA PRO A 527 -7.86 11.66 3.63
C PRO A 527 -7.05 10.91 2.56
N ASN A 528 -5.92 10.31 2.92
CA ASN A 528 -5.03 9.69 1.95
C ASN A 528 -5.61 8.36 1.47
N GLY A 529 -5.47 8.09 0.18
CA GLY A 529 -5.60 6.77 -0.43
C GLY A 529 -4.29 6.39 -1.08
N TRP A 530 -3.96 5.11 -1.00
CA TRP A 530 -2.70 4.55 -1.47
C TRP A 530 -2.96 3.53 -2.57
N SER A 531 -2.08 3.51 -3.58
CA SER A 531 -2.18 2.62 -4.74
C SER A 531 -2.28 1.14 -4.34
N PRO A 532 -1.40 0.61 -3.46
CA PRO A 532 -1.54 -0.74 -2.92
C PRO A 532 -2.93 -1.09 -2.39
N LEU A 533 -3.50 -0.22 -1.55
CA LEU A 533 -4.75 -0.49 -0.84
C LEU A 533 -5.94 -0.45 -1.79
N ASN A 534 -5.97 0.54 -2.67
CA ASN A 534 -7.00 0.64 -3.69
C ASN A 534 -6.95 -0.57 -4.63
N HIS A 535 -5.75 -0.95 -5.07
CA HIS A 535 -5.55 -2.11 -5.93
C HIS A 535 -6.02 -3.41 -5.27
N MET A 536 -5.62 -3.67 -4.02
CA MET A 536 -6.05 -4.88 -3.31
C MET A 536 -7.57 -4.95 -3.14
N VAL A 537 -8.24 -3.84 -2.81
CA VAL A 537 -9.71 -3.83 -2.74
C VAL A 537 -10.33 -4.10 -4.11
N ILE A 538 -9.88 -3.40 -5.15
CA ILE A 538 -10.38 -3.57 -6.52
C ILE A 538 -10.20 -5.02 -6.98
N GLU A 539 -9.01 -5.58 -6.85
CA GLU A 539 -8.69 -6.94 -7.24
C GLU A 539 -9.46 -7.98 -6.43
N GLY A 540 -9.60 -7.78 -5.12
CA GLY A 540 -10.41 -8.66 -4.27
C GLY A 540 -11.87 -8.70 -4.70
N LEU A 541 -12.45 -7.53 -4.99
CA LEU A 541 -13.82 -7.43 -5.50
C LEU A 541 -13.94 -8.04 -6.91
N ARG A 542 -12.93 -7.87 -7.78
CA ARG A 542 -12.89 -8.47 -9.12
C ARG A 542 -12.85 -10.00 -9.07
N LYS A 543 -12.04 -10.58 -8.17
CA LYS A 543 -11.82 -12.02 -8.00
C LYS A 543 -12.93 -12.74 -7.21
N SER A 544 -13.91 -12.00 -6.68
CA SER A 544 -14.99 -12.52 -5.82
C SER A 544 -15.99 -13.47 -6.50
N GLY A 545 -16.07 -13.47 -7.85
CA GLY A 545 -17.10 -14.21 -8.58
C GLY A 545 -18.52 -13.64 -8.44
N ASN A 546 -18.69 -12.51 -7.75
CA ASN A 546 -19.99 -11.84 -7.59
C ASN A 546 -20.12 -10.66 -8.58
N PRO A 547 -21.12 -10.65 -9.48
CA PRO A 547 -21.29 -9.58 -10.47
C PRO A 547 -21.43 -8.16 -9.88
N ARG A 548 -22.08 -8.01 -8.72
CA ARG A 548 -22.22 -6.71 -8.02
C ARG A 548 -20.86 -6.19 -7.55
N MET A 549 -20.04 -7.07 -6.99
CA MET A 549 -18.68 -6.73 -6.56
C MET A 549 -17.78 -6.46 -7.75
N GLN A 550 -17.84 -7.28 -8.81
CA GLN A 550 -17.08 -7.06 -10.04
C GLN A 550 -17.41 -5.74 -10.72
N ARG A 551 -18.69 -5.34 -10.70
CA ARG A 551 -19.10 -4.01 -11.18
C ARG A 551 -18.51 -2.90 -10.30
N LYS A 552 -18.56 -3.05 -8.97
CA LYS A 552 -17.96 -2.09 -8.05
C LYS A 552 -16.44 -2.00 -8.21
N ALA A 553 -15.76 -3.12 -8.46
CA ALA A 553 -14.33 -3.16 -8.75
C ALA A 553 -14.00 -2.27 -9.96
N PHE A 554 -14.78 -2.39 -11.05
CA PHE A 554 -14.63 -1.53 -12.21
C PHE A 554 -14.90 -0.06 -11.89
N ASP A 555 -15.99 0.27 -11.18
CA ASP A 555 -16.29 1.65 -10.81
C ASP A 555 -15.17 2.27 -9.96
N LEU A 556 -14.56 1.49 -9.06
CA LEU A 556 -13.43 1.92 -8.22
C LEU A 556 -12.14 2.06 -9.03
N ALA A 557 -11.88 1.16 -9.98
CA ALA A 557 -10.74 1.22 -10.88
C ALA A 557 -10.80 2.47 -11.77
N GLU A 558 -11.94 2.73 -12.40
CA GLU A 558 -12.16 3.93 -13.19
C GLU A 558 -11.95 5.19 -12.33
N LYS A 559 -12.53 5.22 -11.13
CA LYS A 559 -12.37 6.33 -10.20
C LYS A 559 -10.91 6.58 -9.82
N TRP A 560 -10.16 5.53 -9.47
CA TRP A 560 -8.76 5.63 -9.07
C TRP A 560 -7.88 6.10 -10.25
N VAL A 561 -8.03 5.47 -11.41
CA VAL A 561 -7.25 5.81 -12.62
C VAL A 561 -7.50 7.25 -13.06
N LEU A 562 -8.76 7.66 -13.16
CA LEU A 562 -9.10 9.02 -13.59
C LEU A 562 -8.63 10.09 -12.59
N SER A 563 -8.63 9.78 -11.29
CA SER A 563 -8.14 10.70 -10.26
C SER A 563 -6.62 10.86 -10.32
N ASN A 564 -5.90 9.76 -10.50
CA ASN A 564 -4.45 9.78 -10.71
C ASN A 564 -4.08 10.51 -12.01
N TYR A 565 -4.81 10.26 -13.10
CA TYR A 565 -4.61 10.95 -14.37
C TYR A 565 -4.80 12.48 -14.24
N ARG A 566 -5.83 12.92 -13.52
CA ARG A 566 -6.05 14.35 -13.23
C ARG A 566 -4.86 14.99 -12.53
N VAL A 567 -4.31 14.33 -11.52
CA VAL A 567 -3.11 14.82 -10.81
C VAL A 567 -1.89 14.81 -11.72
N PHE A 568 -1.71 13.75 -12.50
CA PHE A 568 -0.61 13.66 -13.47
C PHE A 568 -0.63 14.79 -14.50
N VAL A 569 -1.82 15.17 -15.01
CA VAL A 569 -1.95 16.29 -15.95
C VAL A 569 -1.57 17.62 -15.29
N ALA A 570 -1.97 17.83 -14.03
CA ALA A 570 -1.69 19.06 -13.29
C ALA A 570 -0.22 19.17 -12.88
N ASP A 571 0.34 18.12 -12.30
CA ASP A 571 1.63 18.14 -11.61
C ASP A 571 2.77 17.62 -12.49
N ARG A 572 2.45 16.91 -13.58
CA ARG A 572 3.42 16.17 -14.42
C ARG A 572 4.24 15.15 -13.64
N ALA A 573 3.67 14.63 -12.55
CA ALA A 573 4.28 13.64 -11.67
C ALA A 573 3.24 12.63 -11.20
N MET A 574 3.71 11.43 -10.88
CA MET A 574 2.95 10.43 -10.14
C MET A 574 3.44 10.43 -8.69
N TRP A 575 2.50 10.50 -7.76
CA TRP A 575 2.80 10.58 -6.34
C TRP A 575 2.69 9.23 -5.64
N GLU A 576 3.38 9.13 -4.52
CA GLU A 576 3.31 8.02 -3.56
C GLU A 576 1.88 7.76 -3.06
N LYS A 577 1.12 8.82 -2.76
CA LYS A 577 -0.21 8.78 -2.13
C LYS A 577 -1.08 9.96 -2.59
N TYR A 578 -2.40 9.85 -2.47
CA TYR A 578 -3.37 10.82 -3.03
C TYR A 578 -4.44 11.22 -2.02
N ASN A 579 -4.89 12.48 -2.05
CA ASN A 579 -6.08 12.86 -1.30
C ASN A 579 -7.33 12.35 -2.03
N VAL A 580 -8.04 11.39 -1.46
CA VAL A 580 -9.23 10.80 -2.11
C VAL A 580 -10.54 11.52 -1.80
N ALA A 581 -10.53 12.42 -0.82
CA ALA A 581 -11.72 13.11 -0.35
C ALA A 581 -11.99 14.44 -1.07
N SER A 582 -10.94 15.13 -1.56
CA SER A 582 -11.10 16.41 -2.24
C SER A 582 -11.56 16.26 -3.69
N GLY A 583 -12.49 17.11 -4.11
CA GLY A 583 -12.87 17.23 -5.53
C GLY A 583 -11.78 17.84 -6.42
N ALA A 584 -10.76 18.45 -5.82
CA ALA A 584 -9.57 18.94 -6.51
C ALA A 584 -8.47 17.86 -6.51
N PRO A 585 -7.85 17.57 -7.68
CA PRO A 585 -6.72 16.64 -7.77
C PRO A 585 -5.52 17.19 -7.00
N ARG A 586 -4.95 16.39 -6.09
CA ARG A 586 -3.66 16.68 -5.44
C ARG A 586 -3.04 15.41 -4.86
N GLY A 587 -1.71 15.43 -4.73
CA GLY A 587 -0.99 14.48 -3.89
C GLY A 587 -1.51 14.50 -2.44
N GLY A 588 -1.36 13.38 -1.75
CA GLY A 588 -1.64 13.28 -0.31
C GLY A 588 -0.56 13.96 0.53
N GLY A 589 -0.71 13.92 1.85
CA GLY A 589 0.21 14.54 2.80
C GLY A 589 0.34 13.76 4.12
N GLY A 590 0.83 14.41 5.17
CA GLY A 590 0.99 13.80 6.49
C GLY A 590 2.15 12.80 6.58
N GLY A 591 2.44 12.36 7.81
CA GLY A 591 3.59 11.49 8.12
C GLY A 591 4.88 12.27 8.43
N GLU A 592 6.00 11.54 8.47
CA GLU A 592 7.30 12.06 8.92
C GLU A 592 8.17 12.70 7.81
N TYR A 593 7.75 12.60 6.54
CA TYR A 593 8.49 13.14 5.39
C TYR A 593 7.56 13.74 4.32
N GLU A 594 8.14 14.57 3.44
CA GLU A 594 7.43 15.19 2.31
C GLU A 594 6.98 14.14 1.28
N VAL A 595 5.86 14.38 0.60
CA VAL A 595 5.34 13.43 -0.41
C VAL A 595 6.35 13.19 -1.56
N GLN A 596 6.54 11.93 -1.94
CA GLN A 596 7.54 11.55 -2.95
C GLN A 596 6.94 11.40 -4.35
N ALA A 597 7.69 11.84 -5.36
CA ALA A 597 7.37 11.67 -6.78
C ALA A 597 8.10 10.45 -7.38
N GLY A 598 7.44 9.81 -8.33
CA GLY A 598 7.95 8.65 -9.08
C GLY A 598 6.78 7.87 -9.68
N PHE A 599 5.87 7.29 -8.91
CA PHE A 599 6.22 6.44 -7.78
C PHE A 599 5.90 5.01 -8.18
N GLY A 600 6.85 4.09 -8.00
CA GLY A 600 6.87 2.76 -8.63
C GLY A 600 5.56 1.98 -8.49
N TRP A 601 5.01 1.88 -7.27
CA TRP A 601 3.75 1.16 -7.06
C TRP A 601 2.53 1.81 -7.71
N THR A 602 2.54 3.12 -7.92
CA THR A 602 1.39 3.90 -8.39
C THR A 602 1.37 3.73 -9.89
N ASN A 603 2.53 3.88 -10.52
CA ASN A 603 2.72 3.57 -11.93
C ASN A 603 2.32 2.12 -12.19
N GLY A 604 2.78 1.19 -11.35
CA GLY A 604 2.47 -0.23 -11.47
C GLY A 604 0.97 -0.54 -11.37
N VAL A 605 0.29 -0.01 -10.35
CA VAL A 605 -1.15 -0.18 -10.17
C VAL A 605 -1.94 0.43 -11.33
N ILE A 606 -1.59 1.63 -11.79
CA ILE A 606 -2.33 2.27 -12.88
C ILE A 606 -2.15 1.50 -14.19
N LEU A 607 -0.94 1.04 -14.50
CA LEU A 607 -0.67 0.23 -15.69
C LEU A 607 -1.42 -1.11 -15.63
N ASP A 608 -1.44 -1.77 -14.49
CA ASP A 608 -2.17 -3.01 -14.27
C ASP A 608 -3.70 -2.83 -14.43
N LEU A 609 -4.26 -1.78 -13.83
CA LEU A 609 -5.70 -1.47 -13.95
C LEU A 609 -6.09 -1.07 -15.38
N LEU A 610 -5.25 -0.31 -16.08
CA LEU A 610 -5.46 0.06 -17.48
C LEU A 610 -5.35 -1.15 -18.40
N SER A 611 -4.41 -2.06 -18.14
CA SER A 611 -4.33 -3.33 -18.88
C SER A 611 -5.57 -4.21 -18.63
N THR A 612 -6.08 -4.21 -17.40
CA THR A 612 -7.24 -5.03 -16.98
C THR A 612 -8.59 -4.49 -17.49
N TYR A 613 -8.78 -3.16 -17.54
CA TYR A 613 -10.07 -2.53 -17.80
C TYR A 613 -10.06 -1.51 -18.94
N GLY A 614 -8.93 -1.30 -19.61
CA GLY A 614 -8.76 -0.28 -20.64
C GLY A 614 -9.58 -0.51 -21.91
N ASP A 615 -10.11 -1.71 -22.10
CA ASP A 615 -11.04 -2.06 -23.19
C ASP A 615 -12.39 -1.32 -23.09
N ARG A 616 -12.77 -0.92 -21.87
CA ARG A 616 -14.08 -0.35 -21.55
C ARG A 616 -14.04 0.88 -20.64
N MET A 617 -12.84 1.34 -20.25
CA MET A 617 -12.65 2.58 -19.50
C MET A 617 -12.58 3.77 -20.47
N HIS A 618 -13.26 4.85 -20.12
CA HIS A 618 -13.34 6.03 -20.98
C HIS A 618 -13.03 7.32 -20.22
N PHE A 619 -12.29 8.21 -20.88
CA PHE A 619 -12.04 9.55 -20.37
C PHE A 619 -13.00 10.54 -21.05
N ASP A 620 -13.85 11.18 -20.24
CA ASP A 620 -14.73 12.26 -20.71
C ASP A 620 -14.11 13.63 -20.39
N GLU A 621 -13.61 14.30 -21.43
CA GLU A 621 -12.96 15.61 -21.34
C GLU A 621 -13.91 16.72 -20.89
N LEU A 622 -15.22 16.61 -21.16
CA LEU A 622 -16.22 17.59 -20.73
C LEU A 622 -16.48 17.49 -19.22
N LEU A 623 -16.55 16.25 -18.69
CA LEU A 623 -16.64 16.00 -17.24
C LEU A 623 -15.34 16.34 -16.51
N PHE A 624 -14.19 16.27 -17.20
CA PHE A 624 -12.91 16.68 -16.68
C PHE A 624 -12.80 18.20 -16.51
N ASN A 625 -13.23 18.97 -17.51
CA ASN A 625 -13.17 20.43 -17.48
C ASN A 625 -14.31 21.08 -16.67
N ASN A 626 -15.41 20.35 -16.41
CA ASN A 626 -16.55 20.87 -15.64
C ASN A 626 -17.18 19.82 -14.71
N PRO A 627 -16.57 19.53 -13.54
CA PRO A 627 -16.99 18.46 -12.64
C PRO A 627 -18.38 18.63 -11.99
N ARG A 628 -19.05 19.78 -12.17
CA ARG A 628 -20.38 20.08 -11.60
C ARG A 628 -21.58 19.52 -12.40
N SER A 629 -21.37 18.88 -13.55
CA SER A 629 -22.48 18.54 -14.46
C SER A 629 -23.22 17.23 -14.12
N LYS A 630 -22.71 16.38 -13.21
CA LYS A 630 -23.41 15.14 -12.80
C LYS A 630 -24.40 15.29 -11.64
N ASP A 631 -24.51 16.48 -11.02
CA ASP A 631 -25.41 16.68 -9.86
C ASP A 631 -26.84 17.08 -10.23
N LYS A 632 -27.23 16.94 -11.51
CA LYS A 632 -28.64 17.01 -11.91
C LYS A 632 -29.16 15.60 -12.15
N SER A 633 -29.70 15.00 -11.09
CA SER A 633 -30.73 13.99 -11.26
C SER A 633 -31.86 14.57 -12.14
N PRO A 634 -32.51 13.78 -13.02
CA PRO A 634 -33.66 14.25 -13.75
C PRO A 634 -34.87 14.25 -12.80
N THR A 635 -35.00 15.28 -11.98
CA THR A 635 -36.27 15.61 -11.33
C THR A 635 -36.99 16.64 -12.18
N THR A 636 -37.84 16.15 -13.08
CA THR A 636 -39.03 16.87 -13.56
C THR A 636 -39.88 15.89 -14.36
N PHE A 637 -40.84 15.25 -13.68
CA PHE A 637 -42.05 14.79 -14.34
C PHE A 637 -42.82 16.04 -14.78
N THR A 638 -42.79 16.35 -16.06
CA THR A 638 -43.79 17.23 -16.67
C THR A 638 -45.12 16.49 -16.68
N VAL A 639 -46.01 16.91 -15.79
CA VAL A 639 -47.45 16.62 -15.86
C VAL A 639 -47.97 17.36 -17.09
N PHE A 640 -48.27 16.64 -18.16
CA PHE A 640 -49.14 17.14 -19.22
C PHE A 640 -50.57 16.77 -18.84
N SER A 641 -51.37 17.80 -18.62
CA SER A 641 -52.82 17.72 -18.52
C SER A 641 -53.41 17.24 -19.85
N ASP A 642 -54.31 16.27 -19.76
CA ASP A 642 -55.18 15.83 -20.84
C ASP A 642 -55.94 17.00 -21.46
N ASP A 643 -55.79 17.19 -22.77
CA ASP A 643 -56.88 17.59 -23.64
C ASP A 643 -56.53 17.27 -25.11
N ALA A 644 -57.56 16.85 -25.85
CA ALA A 644 -57.64 16.58 -27.29
C ALA A 644 -57.25 15.17 -27.80
N TYR A 645 -58.26 14.30 -27.75
CA TYR A 645 -58.60 13.28 -28.75
C TYR A 645 -58.15 13.61 -30.18
N THR A 646 -57.44 12.71 -30.87
CA THR A 646 -57.85 12.11 -32.17
C THR A 646 -56.83 11.09 -32.73
N SER A 647 -57.37 9.90 -33.05
CA SER A 647 -56.96 8.87 -34.03
C SER A 647 -55.48 8.66 -34.42
N SER A 648 -54.93 7.49 -34.05
CA SER A 648 -54.47 6.45 -35.01
C SER A 648 -53.85 5.25 -34.25
N LYS A 649 -54.23 4.02 -34.64
CA LYS A 649 -53.70 2.75 -34.08
C LYS A 649 -52.37 2.38 -34.76
N PRO A 650 -51.40 1.76 -34.08
CA PRO A 650 -50.40 0.91 -34.72
C PRO A 650 -50.79 -0.58 -34.66
N SER A 651 -50.28 -1.30 -35.65
CA SER A 651 -50.71 -2.60 -36.15
C SER A 651 -50.09 -3.81 -35.42
N TYR A 652 -50.83 -4.92 -35.48
CA TYR A 652 -50.56 -6.25 -34.92
C TYR A 652 -49.26 -6.97 -35.38
N GLN A 653 -48.36 -6.28 -36.07
CA GLN A 653 -47.22 -6.91 -36.76
C GLN A 653 -45.91 -6.86 -35.95
N PHE A 654 -45.87 -6.11 -34.85
CA PHE A 654 -44.68 -6.00 -33.98
C PHE A 654 -44.65 -7.05 -32.83
N LEU A 655 -45.80 -7.66 -32.54
CA LEU A 655 -45.94 -8.71 -31.50
C LEU A 655 -45.59 -10.12 -32.00
N LEU A 656 -45.57 -10.34 -33.32
CA LEU A 656 -45.23 -11.65 -33.92
C LEU A 656 -43.72 -11.84 -34.12
N SER A 657 -42.93 -10.78 -34.24
CA SER A 657 -41.47 -10.84 -34.37
C SER A 657 -40.74 -11.11 -33.05
N ILE A 658 -41.37 -10.79 -31.92
CA ILE A 658 -40.82 -11.03 -30.57
C ILE A 658 -41.02 -12.49 -30.14
N LEU A 659 -42.10 -13.14 -30.59
CA LEU A 659 -42.37 -14.55 -30.31
C LEU A 659 -41.53 -15.53 -31.16
N SER A 660 -41.10 -15.15 -32.37
CA SER A 660 -40.23 -15.98 -33.21
C SER A 660 -38.76 -16.00 -32.74
N LEU A 661 -38.30 -14.97 -32.03
CA LEU A 661 -36.91 -14.88 -31.56
C LEU A 661 -36.66 -15.66 -30.25
N ILE A 662 -37.73 -15.90 -29.46
CA ILE A 662 -37.66 -16.62 -28.18
C ILE A 662 -37.66 -18.15 -28.40
N CYS A 663 -38.23 -18.64 -29.51
CA CYS A 663 -38.23 -20.08 -29.83
C CYS A 663 -36.95 -20.58 -30.53
N TYR A 664 -36.01 -19.72 -30.93
CA TYR A 664 -34.77 -20.15 -31.62
C TYR A 664 -33.55 -20.28 -30.69
N LYS A 665 -33.69 -20.01 -29.38
CA LYS A 665 -32.61 -20.13 -28.39
C LYS A 665 -32.84 -21.20 -27.31
N LEU A 666 -33.85 -22.06 -27.48
CA LEU A 666 -34.19 -23.16 -26.57
C LEU A 666 -34.37 -24.50 -27.30
N PHE A 667 -33.51 -24.77 -28.29
CA PHE A 667 -33.26 -26.10 -28.84
C PHE A 667 -31.76 -26.35 -28.96
#